data_AF-A0A9D5S675-F1
#
_entry.id   AF-A0A9D5S675-F1
#
_cell.length_a   1.000
_cell.length_b   1.000
_cell.length_c   1.000
_cell.angle_alpha   90.00
_cell.angle_beta   90.00
_cell.angle_gamma   90.00
#
_symmetry.space_group_name_H-M   'P 1'
#
loop_
_entity.id
_entity.type
_entity.pdbx_description
1 polymer ?
#
loop_
_entity_poly.entity_id
_entity_poly.type
_entity_poly.pdbx_seq_one_letter_code
_entity_poly.pdbx_strand_id
1 'polypeptide(L)'
;MKRKLLLTTLALSLGCLFGGSGAMAQNGWESVYKQSKTTSDDWTKLDQGSLDGKVLGAKGVTNYYYITKSLNFTNDRTDNDGNGNSGLKILGTVYLYIPAGLHIECRGANADGRTGAGAGIELSEGNTLYIIGGGDGAYVKATGGNAENGRNGDNGTSASGDYSSEKTYPGRGGKGGNGGGGAGAGIGTRGGTGGTGGDGGDLGSIAYLKESNSAVGSAGEKGATAVRMGNLYVDQTFGIKISAKSGVAGTRGGAGGSGGGHFLLDFAKNQSAAGGAGGGGGGFGGAACSSGIGTGGPGGGGAAGGSSGSVRWKANPGYYQVGATGGGGGMNADGSWAAFGADTKMEGTQYFNNDSFKDEGTDNGTGAPARWADGNVCGNAASDGTTNEGKLEYTITYKFVKPDFKTEKGSYSPSSGTTVVLPKNSDGYQWALVVYGKGASADGSDPSVIATATTQYFGSDSEIEALRTANFKDVYGNIEFQEVASACKLNSSGDNSQTINELFYNPNVDTHKYNISIRLMNRTLYKDGNWNTICLPCDLTEDQIKASPLAGAQIKKMDAVNTGYYQNGYNIPSANINTTEPTLILWFEDAKEIEAGKPYLVKWNEGSDLVDNTADVDPKDKDYSKKIRHDLDFTNVKVAEKTPGSWECNDVTFQGTFSLSRDIKAGDKTKMFLGKSNKLYYASEDINVGACRGYFILPDEASKAREVIMGFDEGVKTSIVTLKVNPEKQDDGAIYNLNGQRLNAPQKGINIINGKKVMIK
;
A
#
# COMPACT_ATOMS: atom_id res chain seq x y z
N MET A 1 -13.76 41.83 53.08
CA MET A 1 -14.01 41.39 51.69
C MET A 1 -14.40 39.92 51.73
N LYS A 2 -15.61 39.65 51.23
CA LYS A 2 -16.40 38.39 51.25
C LYS A 2 -15.88 37.42 50.16
N ARG A 3 -16.16 36.12 50.10
CA ARG A 3 -16.60 35.02 50.98
C ARG A 3 -16.40 33.75 50.13
N LYS A 4 -16.05 32.63 50.76
CA LYS A 4 -16.06 31.28 50.17
C LYS A 4 -17.50 30.70 50.10
N LEU A 5 -17.73 29.94 49.02
CA LEU A 5 -18.45 28.65 48.89
C LEU A 5 -19.99 28.53 49.08
N LEU A 6 -20.57 27.74 48.14
CA LEU A 6 -21.78 26.86 48.19
C LEU A 6 -23.19 27.46 47.92
N LEU A 7 -23.80 27.13 46.76
CA LEU A 7 -25.04 26.33 46.60
C LEU A 7 -25.54 26.31 45.13
N THR A 8 -25.60 25.10 44.55
CA THR A 8 -26.78 24.41 43.98
C THR A 8 -27.99 25.19 43.41
N THR A 9 -28.45 24.70 42.25
CA THR A 9 -29.86 24.48 41.81
C THR A 9 -30.77 25.62 41.32
N LEU A 10 -31.34 25.32 40.14
CA LEU A 10 -32.75 25.49 39.72
C LEU A 10 -33.20 26.81 39.05
N ALA A 11 -33.23 26.70 37.72
CA ALA A 11 -34.37 26.93 36.83
C ALA A 11 -35.01 28.32 36.72
N LEU A 12 -35.11 28.76 35.46
CA LEU A 12 -36.32 29.18 34.73
C LEU A 12 -35.82 30.03 33.54
N SER A 13 -36.22 29.87 32.29
CA SER A 13 -37.41 29.28 31.67
C SER A 13 -37.17 29.39 30.13
N LEU A 14 -37.92 28.87 29.16
CA LEU A 14 -39.30 28.43 29.04
C LEU A 14 -39.40 27.79 27.64
N GLY A 15 -40.00 26.60 27.51
CA GLY A 15 -40.17 26.00 26.17
C GLY A 15 -40.67 24.56 26.15
N CYS A 16 -41.74 24.26 26.89
CA CYS A 16 -42.55 23.06 26.65
C CYS A 16 -44.02 23.48 26.56
N LEU A 17 -44.63 23.29 25.40
CA LEU A 17 -46.05 22.98 25.20
C LEU A 17 -46.31 22.80 23.70
N PHE A 18 -46.24 21.55 23.21
CA PHE A 18 -47.37 20.80 22.66
C PHE A 18 -46.85 19.47 22.03
N GLY A 19 -47.24 18.36 22.66
CA GLY A 19 -47.59 17.08 22.03
C GLY A 19 -46.60 16.36 21.09
N GLY A 20 -46.05 15.24 21.57
CA GLY A 20 -45.88 14.03 20.73
C GLY A 20 -44.45 13.49 20.59
N SER A 21 -44.31 12.22 20.97
CA SER A 21 -43.19 11.28 20.70
C SER A 21 -41.82 11.54 21.35
N GLY A 22 -41.57 10.75 22.40
CA GLY A 22 -40.30 10.15 22.84
C GLY A 22 -39.01 10.92 22.56
N ALA A 23 -38.41 11.45 23.63
CA ALA A 23 -37.02 11.87 23.65
C ALA A 23 -36.10 10.69 23.28
N MET A 24 -35.75 10.56 21.99
CA MET A 24 -34.60 9.77 21.57
C MET A 24 -33.34 10.45 22.12
N ALA A 25 -32.54 9.70 22.87
CA ALA A 25 -31.37 10.22 23.59
C ALA A 25 -30.49 11.10 22.70
N GLN A 26 -30.25 12.34 23.13
CA GLN A 26 -29.38 13.33 22.48
C GLN A 26 -27.95 12.84 22.19
N ASN A 27 -27.53 11.73 22.80
CA ASN A 27 -26.18 11.18 22.69
C ASN A 27 -25.88 10.56 21.30
N GLY A 28 -26.90 10.20 20.51
CA GLY A 28 -26.71 9.57 19.19
C GLY A 28 -26.43 10.54 18.04
N TRP A 29 -26.84 11.81 18.16
CA TRP A 29 -26.68 12.80 17.08
C TRP A 29 -25.30 13.47 17.08
N GLU A 30 -24.55 13.42 18.18
CA GLU A 30 -23.19 13.95 18.22
C GLU A 30 -22.23 13.20 17.29
N SER A 31 -22.40 11.88 17.11
CA SER A 31 -21.60 11.08 16.17
C SER A 31 -21.98 11.35 14.73
N VAL A 32 -23.29 11.44 14.45
CA VAL A 32 -23.83 11.82 13.15
C VAL A 32 -23.31 13.22 12.75
N TYR A 33 -23.34 14.18 13.67
CA TYR A 33 -22.80 15.52 13.45
C TYR A 33 -21.29 15.51 13.22
N LYS A 34 -20.53 14.68 13.95
CA LYS A 34 -19.07 14.56 13.73
C LYS A 34 -18.73 14.13 12.30
N GLN A 35 -19.51 13.20 11.72
CA GLN A 35 -19.24 12.61 10.41
C GLN A 35 -19.86 13.40 9.24
N SER A 36 -21.06 13.93 9.42
CA SER A 36 -21.81 14.64 8.36
C SER A 36 -21.75 16.17 8.46
N LYS A 37 -21.40 16.71 9.64
CA LYS A 37 -21.53 18.14 9.99
C LYS A 37 -22.96 18.67 9.88
N THR A 38 -23.94 17.78 10.01
CA THR A 38 -25.38 18.11 9.93
C THR A 38 -26.09 17.66 11.20
N THR A 39 -27.21 18.33 11.50
CA THR A 39 -28.06 18.10 12.68
C THR A 39 -29.30 17.31 12.30
N SER A 40 -30.10 16.88 13.27
CA SER A 40 -31.35 16.14 13.00
C SER A 40 -32.32 16.86 12.06
N ASP A 41 -32.29 18.19 12.06
CA ASP A 41 -33.21 19.02 11.27
C ASP A 41 -32.84 19.02 9.78
N ASP A 42 -31.61 18.62 9.44
CA ASP A 42 -31.11 18.49 8.07
C ASP A 42 -31.40 17.10 7.48
N TRP A 43 -31.90 16.16 8.29
CA TRP A 43 -32.09 14.76 7.91
C TRP A 43 -33.55 14.46 7.61
N THR A 44 -33.78 13.71 6.54
CA THR A 44 -35.11 13.26 6.17
C THR A 44 -35.47 11.97 6.91
N LYS A 45 -36.59 11.99 7.62
CA LYS A 45 -37.10 10.81 8.31
C LYS A 45 -37.62 9.77 7.31
N LEU A 46 -37.21 8.51 7.50
CA LEU A 46 -37.77 7.35 6.81
C LEU A 46 -38.83 6.70 7.71
N ASP A 47 -40.09 6.97 7.39
CA ASP A 47 -41.24 6.60 8.23
C ASP A 47 -41.89 5.26 7.89
N GLN A 48 -41.56 4.69 6.74
CA GLN A 48 -42.17 3.45 6.27
C GLN A 48 -41.22 2.66 5.38
N GLY A 49 -41.38 1.34 5.43
CA GLY A 49 -40.77 0.40 4.50
C GLY A 49 -41.42 0.48 3.12
N SER A 50 -41.10 -0.48 2.25
CA SER A 50 -41.73 -0.64 0.95
C SER A 50 -41.75 -2.10 0.51
N LEU A 51 -42.83 -2.53 -0.15
CA LEU A 51 -42.92 -3.82 -0.84
C LEU A 51 -42.59 -3.72 -2.34
N ASP A 52 -42.56 -2.49 -2.87
CA ASP A 52 -42.24 -2.19 -4.26
C ASP A 52 -40.81 -1.61 -4.38
N GLY A 53 -39.99 -1.79 -3.34
CA GLY A 53 -38.69 -1.16 -3.17
C GLY A 53 -38.76 0.34 -2.91
N LYS A 54 -37.61 0.96 -2.61
CA LYS A 54 -37.51 2.40 -2.33
C LYS A 54 -36.23 2.98 -2.92
N VAL A 55 -36.34 4.16 -3.53
CA VAL A 55 -35.18 4.94 -3.96
C VAL A 55 -34.84 5.96 -2.88
N LEU A 56 -33.56 6.03 -2.51
CA LEU A 56 -32.99 7.07 -1.65
C LEU A 56 -32.01 7.92 -2.43
N GLY A 57 -32.09 9.23 -2.21
CA GLY A 57 -31.25 10.23 -2.86
C GLY A 57 -31.63 10.51 -4.30
N ALA A 58 -30.78 11.33 -4.94
CA ALA A 58 -30.91 11.75 -6.33
C ALA A 58 -29.51 11.83 -6.96
N LYS A 59 -29.41 11.57 -8.27
CA LYS A 59 -28.13 11.53 -8.99
C LYS A 59 -27.36 12.85 -8.79
N GLY A 60 -26.12 12.74 -8.32
CA GLY A 60 -25.22 13.88 -8.09
C GLY A 60 -25.54 14.73 -6.86
N VAL A 61 -26.47 14.29 -5.99
CA VAL A 61 -26.89 15.05 -4.79
C VAL A 61 -26.54 14.27 -3.53
N THR A 62 -26.13 14.98 -2.48
CA THR A 62 -25.95 14.42 -1.13
C THR A 62 -27.25 14.52 -0.34
N ASN A 63 -27.72 13.40 0.21
CA ASN A 63 -28.96 13.29 0.95
C ASN A 63 -28.73 12.57 2.29
N TYR A 64 -29.50 12.94 3.30
CA TYR A 64 -29.36 12.46 4.67
C TYR A 64 -30.68 11.84 5.15
N TYR A 65 -30.63 10.61 5.67
CA TYR A 65 -31.81 9.85 6.07
C TYR A 65 -31.63 9.14 7.41
N TYR A 66 -32.68 9.10 8.21
CA TYR A 66 -32.68 8.35 9.48
C TYR A 66 -33.97 7.58 9.67
N ILE A 67 -33.92 6.50 10.47
CA ILE A 67 -35.11 5.75 10.85
C ILE A 67 -35.46 5.99 12.33
N THR A 68 -36.74 5.87 12.66
CA THR A 68 -37.21 5.89 14.07
C THR A 68 -37.89 4.60 14.50
N LYS A 69 -37.98 3.63 13.60
CA LYS A 69 -38.45 2.26 13.84
C LYS A 69 -37.79 1.36 12.81
N SER A 70 -37.76 0.05 13.04
CA SER A 70 -37.21 -0.89 12.07
C SER A 70 -38.05 -0.95 10.79
N LEU A 71 -37.39 -1.00 9.63
CA LEU A 71 -38.04 -0.93 8.32
C LEU A 71 -37.65 -2.10 7.42
N ASN A 72 -38.60 -2.56 6.62
CA ASN A 72 -38.37 -3.59 5.61
C ASN A 72 -38.57 -2.99 4.21
N PHE A 73 -37.58 -3.15 3.34
CA PHE A 73 -37.64 -2.76 1.93
C PHE A 73 -37.48 -4.01 1.08
N THR A 74 -38.59 -4.65 0.77
CA THR A 74 -38.61 -5.79 -0.13
C THR A 74 -39.06 -5.35 -1.50
N ASN A 75 -38.62 -6.08 -2.51
CA ASN A 75 -39.18 -5.99 -3.84
C ASN A 75 -39.33 -7.39 -4.38
N ASP A 76 -40.53 -7.74 -4.83
CA ASP A 76 -40.84 -9.01 -5.49
C ASP A 76 -41.18 -8.82 -6.98
N ARG A 77 -41.16 -7.57 -7.46
CA ARG A 77 -41.52 -7.22 -8.84
C ARG A 77 -40.29 -7.01 -9.71
N THR A 78 -40.47 -7.34 -10.97
CA THR A 78 -39.58 -6.92 -12.05
C THR A 78 -39.95 -5.51 -12.54
N ASP A 79 -39.00 -4.73 -13.05
CA ASP A 79 -39.29 -3.47 -13.73
C ASP A 79 -39.90 -3.69 -15.12
N ASN A 80 -40.21 -2.59 -15.83
CA ASN A 80 -40.82 -2.64 -17.16
C ASN A 80 -39.92 -3.31 -18.21
N ASP A 81 -38.62 -3.39 -17.94
CA ASP A 81 -37.63 -4.10 -18.77
C ASP A 81 -37.44 -5.56 -18.29
N GLY A 82 -38.26 -5.98 -17.32
CA GLY A 82 -38.28 -7.30 -16.72
C GLY A 82 -37.19 -7.53 -15.66
N ASN A 83 -36.31 -6.58 -15.35
CA ASN A 83 -35.23 -6.79 -14.36
C ASN A 83 -35.78 -6.82 -12.94
N GLY A 84 -35.27 -7.74 -12.12
CA GLY A 84 -35.58 -7.79 -10.71
C GLY A 84 -35.26 -6.45 -10.05
N ASN A 85 -36.27 -5.83 -9.43
CA ASN A 85 -36.05 -4.59 -8.74
C ASN A 85 -35.38 -4.81 -7.38
N SER A 86 -34.63 -3.81 -6.97
CA SER A 86 -33.89 -3.84 -5.70
C SER A 86 -34.80 -3.43 -4.54
N GLY A 87 -34.50 -3.94 -3.34
CA GLY A 87 -35.21 -3.55 -2.13
C GLY A 87 -35.02 -2.06 -1.83
N LEU A 88 -33.77 -1.62 -1.78
CA LEU A 88 -33.40 -0.22 -1.66
C LEU A 88 -32.48 0.16 -2.82
N LYS A 89 -32.66 1.33 -3.43
CA LYS A 89 -31.78 1.84 -4.49
C LYS A 89 -31.18 3.18 -4.09
N ILE A 90 -29.86 3.29 -4.20
CA ILE A 90 -29.11 4.47 -3.81
C ILE A 90 -28.75 5.29 -5.05
N LEU A 91 -29.07 6.59 -5.03
CA LEU A 91 -28.68 7.55 -6.06
C LEU A 91 -27.92 8.73 -5.45
N GLY A 92 -26.80 9.11 -6.06
CA GLY A 92 -25.91 10.15 -5.53
C GLY A 92 -25.18 9.70 -4.28
N THR A 93 -25.04 10.59 -3.30
CA THR A 93 -24.43 10.29 -2.01
C THR A 93 -25.52 10.23 -0.95
N VAL A 94 -25.63 9.11 -0.25
CA VAL A 94 -26.65 8.90 0.79
C VAL A 94 -25.98 8.60 2.12
N TYR A 95 -26.35 9.34 3.16
CA TYR A 95 -26.06 9.02 4.54
C TYR A 95 -27.30 8.42 5.20
N LEU A 96 -27.15 7.25 5.81
CA LEU A 96 -28.23 6.51 6.44
C LEU A 96 -27.87 6.21 7.90
N TYR A 97 -28.59 6.83 8.83
CA TYR A 97 -28.42 6.64 10.26
C TYR A 97 -29.43 5.66 10.83
N ILE A 98 -28.91 4.68 11.57
CA ILE A 98 -29.69 3.60 12.19
C ILE A 98 -29.43 3.65 13.70
N PRO A 99 -30.38 4.17 14.49
CA PRO A 99 -30.26 4.21 15.95
C PRO A 99 -30.05 2.83 16.59
N ALA A 100 -29.50 2.81 17.80
CA ALA A 100 -29.34 1.60 18.61
C ALA A 100 -30.66 0.81 18.71
N GLY A 101 -30.56 -0.53 18.63
CA GLY A 101 -31.71 -1.45 18.67
C GLY A 101 -32.62 -1.44 17.43
N LEU A 102 -32.42 -0.57 16.44
CA LEU A 102 -33.21 -0.52 15.22
C LEU A 102 -32.51 -1.17 14.03
N HIS A 103 -33.28 -1.51 13.01
CA HIS A 103 -32.73 -2.21 11.86
C HIS A 103 -33.45 -1.95 10.55
N ILE A 104 -32.73 -2.24 9.47
CA ILE A 104 -33.29 -2.26 8.12
C ILE A 104 -33.05 -3.63 7.50
N GLU A 105 -34.11 -4.25 7.01
CA GLU A 105 -34.01 -5.43 6.15
C GLU A 105 -34.36 -5.06 4.71
N CYS A 106 -33.47 -5.38 3.76
CA CYS A 106 -33.68 -5.15 2.35
C CYS A 106 -33.63 -6.47 1.58
N ARG A 107 -34.55 -6.67 0.64
CA ARG A 107 -34.57 -7.85 -0.23
C ARG A 107 -34.85 -7.46 -1.68
N GLY A 108 -33.98 -7.88 -2.60
CA GLY A 108 -34.18 -7.73 -4.04
C GLY A 108 -35.07 -8.82 -4.63
N ALA A 109 -35.73 -8.50 -5.75
CA ALA A 109 -36.56 -9.44 -6.49
C ALA A 109 -35.71 -10.49 -7.21
N ASN A 110 -36.22 -11.70 -7.34
CA ASN A 110 -35.56 -12.74 -8.14
C ASN A 110 -35.51 -12.32 -9.63
N ALA A 111 -34.61 -12.94 -10.38
CA ALA A 111 -34.58 -12.86 -11.83
C ALA A 111 -35.86 -13.46 -12.42
N ASP A 112 -36.24 -13.01 -13.62
CA ASP A 112 -37.32 -13.59 -14.42
C ASP A 112 -36.87 -13.81 -15.87
N GLY A 113 -36.74 -15.07 -16.26
CA GLY A 113 -36.15 -15.47 -17.53
C GLY A 113 -34.73 -14.92 -17.73
N ARG A 114 -34.60 -13.96 -18.66
CA ARG A 114 -33.30 -13.39 -19.06
C ARG A 114 -32.87 -12.20 -18.21
N THR A 115 -33.67 -11.76 -17.27
CA THR A 115 -33.44 -10.47 -16.62
C THR A 115 -32.71 -10.65 -15.30
N GLY A 116 -31.79 -9.74 -14.99
CA GLY A 116 -30.99 -9.86 -13.78
C GLY A 116 -31.82 -9.66 -12.51
N ALA A 117 -31.51 -10.38 -11.45
CA ALA A 117 -32.17 -10.23 -10.16
C ALA A 117 -31.77 -8.91 -9.45
N GLY A 118 -32.68 -8.40 -8.61
CA GLY A 118 -32.48 -7.19 -7.85
C GLY A 118 -31.50 -7.35 -6.69
N ALA A 119 -30.80 -6.27 -6.33
CA ALA A 119 -29.97 -6.27 -5.13
C ALA A 119 -30.84 -6.07 -3.86
N GLY A 120 -30.35 -6.51 -2.71
CA GLY A 120 -30.94 -6.08 -1.43
C GLY A 120 -30.87 -4.56 -1.31
N ILE A 121 -29.66 -4.02 -1.37
CA ILE A 121 -29.37 -2.59 -1.50
C ILE A 121 -28.57 -2.38 -2.79
N GLU A 122 -29.17 -1.72 -3.77
CA GLU A 122 -28.53 -1.35 -5.03
C GLU A 122 -27.66 -0.11 -4.86
N LEU A 123 -26.37 -0.31 -5.07
CA LEU A 123 -25.31 0.68 -5.05
C LEU A 123 -24.47 0.50 -6.31
N SER A 124 -24.97 1.04 -7.42
CA SER A 124 -24.27 1.02 -8.72
C SER A 124 -23.16 2.08 -8.78
N GLU A 125 -22.20 1.90 -9.69
CA GLU A 125 -21.09 2.82 -9.94
C GLU A 125 -21.54 4.29 -10.01
N GLY A 126 -20.74 5.18 -9.42
CA GLY A 126 -21.04 6.61 -9.31
C GLY A 126 -21.96 7.01 -8.14
N ASN A 127 -22.45 6.05 -7.35
CA ASN A 127 -23.23 6.32 -6.13
C ASN A 127 -22.42 5.95 -4.88
N THR A 128 -22.74 6.59 -3.76
CA THR A 128 -22.08 6.38 -2.47
C THR A 128 -23.10 6.20 -1.36
N LEU A 129 -22.90 5.21 -0.50
CA LEU A 129 -23.72 4.96 0.70
C LEU A 129 -22.84 4.97 1.95
N TYR A 130 -23.17 5.84 2.90
CA TYR A 130 -22.65 5.85 4.26
C TYR A 130 -23.71 5.27 5.20
N ILE A 131 -23.35 4.23 5.95
CA ILE A 131 -24.22 3.65 6.99
C ILE A 131 -23.62 3.98 8.36
N ILE A 132 -24.40 4.64 9.20
CA ILE A 132 -23.99 5.11 10.52
C ILE A 132 -24.82 4.37 11.58
N GLY A 133 -24.14 3.70 12.51
CA GLY A 133 -24.78 3.03 13.65
C GLY A 133 -24.88 3.92 14.88
N GLY A 134 -26.03 3.87 15.56
CA GLY A 134 -26.28 4.59 16.81
C GLY A 134 -25.94 3.82 18.08
N GLY A 135 -25.35 2.62 17.99
CA GLY A 135 -25.04 1.78 19.16
C GLY A 135 -25.45 0.31 19.01
N ASP A 136 -25.35 -0.41 20.13
CA ASP A 136 -25.68 -1.83 20.24
C ASP A 136 -27.06 -2.17 19.66
N GLY A 137 -27.11 -3.22 18.85
CA GLY A 137 -28.34 -3.72 18.23
C GLY A 137 -28.74 -3.01 16.93
N ALA A 138 -28.02 -1.95 16.51
CA ALA A 138 -28.18 -1.40 15.16
C ALA A 138 -27.73 -2.43 14.12
N TYR A 139 -28.58 -2.77 13.15
CA TYR A 139 -28.19 -3.71 12.08
C TYR A 139 -28.81 -3.44 10.71
N VAL A 140 -28.09 -3.82 9.66
CA VAL A 140 -28.58 -3.87 8.28
C VAL A 140 -28.48 -5.29 7.78
N LYS A 141 -29.59 -5.80 7.23
CA LYS A 141 -29.63 -7.09 6.56
C LYS A 141 -30.05 -6.89 5.12
N ALA A 142 -29.23 -7.28 4.16
CA ALA A 142 -29.49 -7.06 2.75
C ALA A 142 -29.34 -8.38 1.98
N THR A 143 -30.41 -8.83 1.34
CA THR A 143 -30.46 -10.10 0.60
C THR A 143 -30.75 -9.85 -0.87
N GLY A 144 -29.84 -10.26 -1.75
CA GLY A 144 -30.06 -10.20 -3.19
C GLY A 144 -31.10 -11.23 -3.66
N GLY A 145 -31.75 -10.95 -4.78
CA GLY A 145 -32.65 -11.89 -5.42
C GLY A 145 -31.90 -13.03 -6.13
N ASN A 146 -32.52 -14.20 -6.22
CA ASN A 146 -31.93 -15.37 -6.86
C ASN A 146 -31.87 -15.22 -8.39
N ALA A 147 -30.84 -15.81 -8.99
CA ALA A 147 -30.73 -15.98 -10.44
C ALA A 147 -31.82 -16.92 -10.97
N GLU A 148 -32.06 -16.84 -12.28
CA GLU A 148 -32.99 -17.70 -12.99
C GLU A 148 -32.23 -18.82 -13.72
N ASN A 149 -32.92 -19.92 -13.97
CA ASN A 149 -32.40 -21.01 -14.79
C ASN A 149 -32.29 -20.60 -16.27
N GLY A 150 -31.32 -21.20 -16.96
CA GLY A 150 -31.30 -21.16 -18.42
C GLY A 150 -32.52 -21.86 -19.01
N ARG A 151 -33.05 -21.35 -20.13
CA ARG A 151 -34.16 -21.99 -20.84
C ARG A 151 -33.65 -23.11 -21.75
N ASN A 152 -34.54 -24.06 -22.02
CA ASN A 152 -34.24 -25.14 -22.94
C ASN A 152 -34.15 -24.64 -24.38
N GLY A 153 -33.37 -25.33 -25.21
CA GLY A 153 -33.42 -25.16 -26.67
C GLY A 153 -34.69 -25.79 -27.26
N ASP A 154 -35.03 -25.41 -28.49
CA ASP A 154 -36.15 -26.00 -29.25
C ASP A 154 -35.67 -27.21 -30.07
N ASN A 155 -36.62 -28.08 -30.44
CA ASN A 155 -36.34 -29.22 -31.32
C ASN A 155 -36.14 -28.77 -32.78
N GLY A 156 -35.35 -29.54 -33.54
CA GLY A 156 -35.29 -29.38 -35.00
C GLY A 156 -36.53 -29.93 -35.69
N THR A 157 -36.82 -29.49 -36.92
CA THR A 157 -37.96 -29.99 -37.71
C THR A 157 -37.57 -31.15 -38.61
N SER A 158 -38.53 -32.01 -38.96
CA SER A 158 -38.31 -33.10 -39.94
C SER A 158 -38.12 -32.56 -41.37
N ALA A 159 -37.43 -33.34 -42.19
CA ALA A 159 -37.37 -33.10 -43.64
C ALA A 159 -38.68 -33.52 -44.32
N SER A 160 -38.97 -32.92 -45.47
CA SER A 160 -40.11 -33.28 -46.32
C SER A 160 -39.81 -33.06 -47.81
N GLY A 161 -40.67 -33.56 -48.69
CA GLY A 161 -40.58 -33.34 -50.13
C GLY A 161 -41.94 -33.03 -50.72
N ASP A 162 -41.96 -32.21 -51.77
CA ASP A 162 -43.15 -31.93 -52.58
C ASP A 162 -42.95 -32.50 -53.99
N TYR A 163 -43.73 -33.53 -54.28
CA TYR A 163 -43.72 -34.25 -55.55
C TYR A 163 -44.21 -33.40 -56.72
N SER A 164 -45.07 -32.41 -56.46
CA SER A 164 -45.68 -31.59 -57.52
C SER A 164 -44.77 -30.45 -57.99
N SER A 165 -43.91 -29.95 -57.10
CA SER A 165 -42.98 -28.85 -57.38
C SER A 165 -41.53 -29.30 -57.56
N GLU A 166 -41.26 -30.60 -57.49
CA GLU A 166 -39.92 -31.21 -57.53
C GLU A 166 -38.95 -30.56 -56.53
N LYS A 167 -39.43 -30.31 -55.32
CA LYS A 167 -38.64 -29.66 -54.26
C LYS A 167 -38.46 -30.56 -53.05
N THR A 168 -37.29 -30.45 -52.45
CA THR A 168 -36.98 -31.09 -51.17
C THR A 168 -36.74 -30.02 -50.12
N TYR A 169 -37.35 -30.21 -48.95
CA TYR A 169 -37.26 -29.32 -47.81
C TYR A 169 -36.47 -30.04 -46.71
N PRO A 170 -35.16 -29.77 -46.56
CA PRO A 170 -34.43 -30.23 -45.39
C PRO A 170 -35.08 -29.67 -44.11
N GLY A 171 -34.96 -30.41 -43.02
CA GLY A 171 -35.47 -29.93 -41.74
C GLY A 171 -34.71 -28.71 -41.24
N ARG A 172 -35.42 -27.76 -40.62
CA ARG A 172 -34.85 -26.57 -39.96
C ARG A 172 -34.24 -26.94 -38.62
N GLY A 173 -33.16 -26.26 -38.26
CA GLY A 173 -32.58 -26.37 -36.94
C GLY A 173 -33.49 -25.78 -35.85
N GLY A 174 -33.41 -26.32 -34.63
CA GLY A 174 -34.09 -25.76 -33.46
C GLY A 174 -33.41 -24.50 -32.95
N LYS A 175 -34.16 -23.59 -32.32
CA LYS A 175 -33.60 -22.40 -31.68
C LYS A 175 -32.81 -22.76 -30.42
N GLY A 176 -31.70 -22.06 -30.17
CA GLY A 176 -30.96 -22.19 -28.92
C GLY A 176 -31.77 -21.66 -27.72
N GLY A 177 -31.52 -22.23 -26.55
CA GLY A 177 -32.11 -21.77 -25.30
C GLY A 177 -31.52 -20.44 -24.83
N ASN A 178 -32.36 -19.59 -24.23
CA ASN A 178 -31.93 -18.33 -23.63
C ASN A 178 -31.15 -18.57 -22.32
N GLY A 179 -30.14 -17.75 -22.06
CA GLY A 179 -29.44 -17.76 -20.78
C GLY A 179 -30.30 -17.20 -19.63
N GLY A 180 -30.10 -17.73 -18.42
CA GLY A 180 -30.78 -17.25 -17.22
C GLY A 180 -30.21 -15.92 -16.71
N GLY A 181 -31.05 -15.07 -16.14
CA GLY A 181 -30.60 -13.83 -15.49
C GLY A 181 -29.76 -14.09 -14.23
N GLY A 182 -28.72 -13.28 -14.01
CA GLY A 182 -27.80 -13.43 -12.88
C GLY A 182 -28.41 -13.01 -11.53
N ALA A 183 -27.81 -13.48 -10.43
CA ALA A 183 -28.28 -13.18 -9.08
C ALA A 183 -27.93 -11.76 -8.63
N GLY A 184 -28.70 -11.20 -7.71
CA GLY A 184 -28.43 -9.88 -7.13
C GLY A 184 -27.45 -9.97 -5.96
N ALA A 185 -26.70 -8.90 -5.72
CA ALA A 185 -25.90 -8.75 -4.52
C ALA A 185 -26.78 -8.46 -3.28
N GLY A 186 -26.28 -8.78 -2.08
CA GLY A 186 -26.88 -8.29 -0.84
C GLY A 186 -26.78 -6.77 -0.78
N ILE A 187 -25.55 -6.23 -0.85
CA ILE A 187 -25.28 -4.81 -1.04
C ILE A 187 -24.37 -4.65 -2.26
N GLY A 188 -24.83 -3.93 -3.28
CA GLY A 188 -24.04 -3.67 -4.48
C GLY A 188 -24.90 -3.67 -5.72
N THR A 189 -24.61 -4.45 -6.76
CA THR A 189 -25.34 -4.29 -8.04
C THR A 189 -26.37 -5.39 -8.29
N ARG A 190 -27.32 -5.10 -9.19
CA ARG A 190 -28.24 -6.09 -9.74
C ARG A 190 -27.46 -7.15 -10.53
N GLY A 191 -28.05 -8.31 -10.71
CA GLY A 191 -27.51 -9.33 -11.61
C GLY A 191 -27.50 -8.85 -13.07
N GLY A 192 -26.65 -9.48 -13.88
CA GLY A 192 -26.60 -9.26 -15.33
C GLY A 192 -27.74 -9.96 -16.06
N THR A 193 -28.09 -9.47 -17.24
CA THR A 193 -29.09 -10.09 -18.11
C THR A 193 -28.51 -11.31 -18.83
N GLY A 194 -29.31 -12.37 -19.02
CA GLY A 194 -28.96 -13.54 -19.81
C GLY A 194 -28.99 -13.28 -21.32
N GLY A 195 -28.16 -14.02 -22.06
CA GLY A 195 -28.04 -13.95 -23.52
C GLY A 195 -29.26 -14.52 -24.25
N THR A 196 -29.51 -14.05 -25.48
CA THR A 196 -30.48 -14.68 -26.38
C THR A 196 -29.91 -15.99 -26.94
N GLY A 197 -30.75 -17.02 -27.06
CA GLY A 197 -30.39 -18.19 -27.84
C GLY A 197 -30.37 -17.90 -29.33
N GLY A 198 -29.43 -18.53 -30.04
CA GLY A 198 -29.23 -18.37 -31.48
C GLY A 198 -30.37 -18.99 -32.31
N ASP A 199 -30.61 -18.45 -33.48
CA ASP A 199 -31.64 -18.94 -34.40
C ASP A 199 -31.20 -20.24 -35.07
N GLY A 200 -32.16 -21.13 -35.30
CA GLY A 200 -31.92 -22.38 -36.02
C GLY A 200 -31.57 -22.15 -37.49
N GLY A 201 -30.68 -22.98 -38.03
CA GLY A 201 -30.30 -22.92 -39.45
C GLY A 201 -31.47 -23.28 -40.36
N ASP A 202 -31.61 -22.57 -41.47
CA ASP A 202 -32.64 -22.82 -42.49
C ASP A 202 -32.02 -22.75 -43.88
N LEU A 203 -32.22 -23.80 -44.68
CA LEU A 203 -31.81 -23.87 -46.09
C LEU A 203 -32.94 -23.53 -47.06
N GLY A 204 -34.18 -23.44 -46.57
CA GLY A 204 -35.35 -23.33 -47.44
C GLY A 204 -35.51 -24.53 -48.38
N SER A 205 -36.21 -24.33 -49.51
CA SER A 205 -36.46 -25.39 -50.48
C SER A 205 -35.30 -25.58 -51.46
N ILE A 206 -34.84 -26.81 -51.64
CA ILE A 206 -33.84 -27.18 -52.63
C ILE A 206 -34.54 -27.73 -53.88
N ALA A 207 -34.15 -27.21 -55.05
CA ALA A 207 -34.64 -27.71 -56.33
C ALA A 207 -34.09 -29.11 -56.63
N TYR A 208 -34.85 -29.88 -57.40
CA TYR A 208 -34.51 -31.24 -57.81
C TYR A 208 -33.10 -31.39 -58.41
N LEU A 209 -32.44 -32.53 -58.15
CA LEU A 209 -31.07 -32.87 -58.60
C LEU A 209 -29.97 -31.91 -58.12
N LYS A 210 -30.27 -31.00 -57.19
CA LYS A 210 -29.27 -30.15 -56.56
C LYS A 210 -28.92 -30.67 -55.18
N GLU A 211 -27.64 -30.57 -54.87
CA GLU A 211 -27.12 -30.82 -53.54
C GLU A 211 -26.98 -29.50 -52.78
N SER A 212 -27.13 -29.58 -51.47
CA SER A 212 -26.80 -28.47 -50.58
C SER A 212 -26.36 -28.99 -49.23
N ASN A 213 -25.29 -28.39 -48.72
CA ASN A 213 -24.80 -28.64 -47.38
C ASN A 213 -25.74 -27.98 -46.36
N SER A 214 -25.77 -28.51 -45.14
CA SER A 214 -26.46 -27.92 -43.99
C SER A 214 -26.16 -26.43 -43.83
N ALA A 215 -27.18 -25.61 -43.57
CA ALA A 215 -27.01 -24.28 -43.00
C ALA A 215 -26.88 -24.40 -41.48
N VAL A 216 -25.77 -23.91 -40.93
CA VAL A 216 -25.48 -23.89 -39.50
C VAL A 216 -26.35 -22.84 -38.82
N GLY A 217 -26.95 -23.17 -37.68
CA GLY A 217 -27.67 -22.20 -36.86
C GLY A 217 -26.76 -21.10 -36.33
N SER A 218 -27.34 -19.95 -36.00
CA SER A 218 -26.55 -18.84 -35.46
C SER A 218 -26.09 -19.15 -34.04
N ALA A 219 -24.98 -18.53 -33.67
CA ALA A 219 -24.55 -18.45 -32.29
C ALA A 219 -25.61 -17.79 -31.39
N GLY A 220 -25.67 -18.20 -30.12
CA GLY A 220 -26.35 -17.44 -29.07
C GLY A 220 -25.52 -16.25 -28.60
N GLU A 221 -26.19 -15.21 -28.11
CA GLU A 221 -25.54 -14.04 -27.55
C GLU A 221 -25.00 -14.31 -26.14
N LYS A 222 -23.94 -13.61 -25.77
CA LYS A 222 -23.43 -13.64 -24.40
C LYS A 222 -24.40 -12.97 -23.42
N GLY A 223 -24.41 -13.44 -22.17
CA GLY A 223 -25.03 -12.72 -21.06
C GLY A 223 -24.27 -11.44 -20.74
N ALA A 224 -24.97 -10.44 -20.21
CA ALA A 224 -24.36 -9.22 -19.72
C ALA A 224 -23.67 -9.45 -18.38
N THR A 225 -22.54 -8.78 -18.20
CA THR A 225 -21.87 -8.68 -16.90
C THR A 225 -22.60 -7.65 -16.03
N ALA A 226 -22.71 -7.93 -14.73
CA ALA A 226 -23.20 -6.93 -13.79
C ALA A 226 -22.27 -5.72 -13.76
N VAL A 227 -22.85 -4.53 -13.63
CA VAL A 227 -22.10 -3.27 -13.50
C VAL A 227 -21.30 -3.23 -12.20
N ARG A 228 -20.26 -2.39 -12.16
CA ARG A 228 -19.42 -2.19 -10.99
C ARG A 228 -20.22 -1.58 -9.84
N MET A 229 -19.87 -1.95 -8.62
CA MET A 229 -20.46 -1.39 -7.41
C MET A 229 -19.97 0.05 -7.17
N GLY A 230 -20.82 0.87 -6.57
CA GLY A 230 -20.45 2.18 -6.02
C GLY A 230 -19.70 2.06 -4.69
N ASN A 231 -19.54 3.18 -3.99
CA ASN A 231 -18.76 3.21 -2.74
C ASN A 231 -19.65 2.94 -1.52
N LEU A 232 -19.26 1.99 -0.68
CA LEU A 232 -19.92 1.70 0.60
C LEU A 232 -18.98 2.05 1.75
N TYR A 233 -19.47 2.87 2.67
CA TYR A 233 -18.79 3.22 3.91
C TYR A 233 -19.66 2.82 5.10
N VAL A 234 -19.07 2.14 6.08
CA VAL A 234 -19.77 1.69 7.29
C VAL A 234 -19.02 2.20 8.50
N ASP A 235 -19.68 3.05 9.29
CA ASP A 235 -19.11 3.52 10.55
C ASP A 235 -19.33 2.49 11.66
N GLN A 236 -18.26 1.78 12.02
CA GLN A 236 -18.28 0.74 13.06
C GLN A 236 -18.04 1.28 14.48
N THR A 237 -17.88 2.59 14.66
CA THR A 237 -17.50 3.21 15.96
C THR A 237 -18.45 2.82 17.11
N PHE A 238 -19.70 2.45 16.81
CA PHE A 238 -20.72 2.05 17.80
C PHE A 238 -21.34 0.66 17.55
N GLY A 239 -20.64 -0.24 16.85
CA GLY A 239 -21.01 -1.66 16.81
C GLY A 239 -22.16 -2.05 15.87
N ILE A 240 -22.40 -1.31 14.78
CA ILE A 240 -23.38 -1.70 13.76
C ILE A 240 -23.01 -3.03 13.08
N LYS A 241 -24.00 -3.90 12.90
CA LYS A 241 -23.84 -5.18 12.19
C LYS A 241 -24.38 -5.10 10.77
N ILE A 242 -23.56 -5.49 9.79
CA ILE A 242 -23.98 -5.63 8.39
C ILE A 242 -24.02 -7.12 8.04
N SER A 243 -25.18 -7.59 7.59
CA SER A 243 -25.36 -8.94 7.06
C SER A 243 -25.82 -8.82 5.61
N ALA A 244 -24.89 -9.03 4.69
CA ALA A 244 -25.19 -9.03 3.26
C ALA A 244 -25.13 -10.47 2.73
N LYS A 245 -26.20 -10.90 2.05
CA LYS A 245 -26.30 -12.22 1.45
C LYS A 245 -26.65 -12.09 -0.03
N SER A 246 -25.86 -12.70 -0.90
CA SER A 246 -26.15 -12.79 -2.32
C SER A 246 -27.32 -13.73 -2.61
N GLY A 247 -27.95 -13.53 -3.77
CA GLY A 247 -28.88 -14.52 -4.31
C GLY A 247 -28.17 -15.78 -4.80
N VAL A 248 -28.93 -16.88 -4.87
CA VAL A 248 -28.43 -18.19 -5.33
C VAL A 248 -28.29 -18.20 -6.86
N ALA A 249 -27.33 -18.96 -7.38
CA ALA A 249 -27.15 -19.19 -8.82
C ALA A 249 -28.31 -20.01 -9.42
N GLY A 250 -28.56 -19.81 -10.72
CA GLY A 250 -29.48 -20.61 -11.49
C GLY A 250 -28.85 -21.93 -11.93
N THR A 251 -29.67 -22.79 -12.52
CA THR A 251 -29.25 -24.05 -13.16
C THR A 251 -29.26 -23.92 -14.69
N ARG A 252 -28.54 -24.81 -15.39
CA ARG A 252 -28.48 -24.78 -16.86
C ARG A 252 -29.79 -25.25 -17.47
N GLY A 253 -30.15 -24.68 -18.62
CA GLY A 253 -31.22 -25.20 -19.45
C GLY A 253 -30.82 -26.50 -20.12
N GLY A 254 -31.78 -27.40 -20.34
CA GLY A 254 -31.58 -28.60 -21.14
C GLY A 254 -31.42 -28.28 -22.63
N ALA A 255 -30.75 -29.15 -23.39
CA ALA A 255 -30.80 -29.04 -24.84
C ALA A 255 -32.23 -29.25 -25.36
N GLY A 256 -32.55 -28.68 -26.53
CA GLY A 256 -33.74 -29.09 -27.27
C GLY A 256 -33.68 -30.59 -27.54
N GLY A 257 -34.82 -31.24 -27.68
CA GLY A 257 -34.91 -32.66 -27.96
C GLY A 257 -34.40 -33.06 -29.36
N SER A 258 -34.59 -34.34 -29.68
CA SER A 258 -34.12 -35.05 -30.88
C SER A 258 -34.27 -34.25 -32.17
N GLY A 259 -33.32 -34.40 -33.09
CA GLY A 259 -33.43 -33.88 -34.44
C GLY A 259 -34.65 -34.42 -35.18
N GLY A 260 -35.11 -33.67 -36.18
CA GLY A 260 -36.24 -34.08 -37.01
C GLY A 260 -35.92 -35.33 -37.84
N GLY A 261 -36.96 -36.03 -38.28
CA GLY A 261 -36.83 -37.23 -39.10
C GLY A 261 -36.21 -36.95 -40.48
N HIS A 262 -35.45 -37.92 -40.99
CA HIS A 262 -34.88 -37.92 -42.34
C HIS A 262 -35.93 -38.30 -43.41
N PHE A 263 -35.73 -37.84 -44.65
CA PHE A 263 -36.63 -38.07 -45.77
C PHE A 263 -35.87 -38.60 -47.00
N LEU A 264 -36.40 -39.64 -47.63
CA LEU A 264 -35.87 -40.27 -48.85
C LEU A 264 -36.94 -40.25 -49.95
N LEU A 265 -36.54 -39.79 -51.13
CA LEU A 265 -37.38 -39.74 -52.34
C LEU A 265 -36.89 -40.83 -53.31
N ASP A 266 -37.59 -41.97 -53.33
CA ASP A 266 -37.22 -43.14 -54.13
C ASP A 266 -37.99 -43.18 -55.47
N PHE A 267 -37.43 -42.54 -56.50
CA PHE A 267 -37.81 -42.74 -57.90
C PHE A 267 -36.61 -42.48 -58.80
N ALA A 268 -36.10 -43.49 -59.52
CA ALA A 268 -35.11 -43.47 -60.64
C ALA A 268 -33.86 -42.53 -60.53
N LYS A 269 -33.74 -41.76 -59.45
CA LYS A 269 -33.00 -40.50 -59.35
C LYS A 269 -32.54 -40.22 -57.91
N ASN A 270 -32.89 -41.05 -56.92
CA ASN A 270 -32.18 -41.21 -55.64
C ASN A 270 -31.78 -39.91 -54.89
N GLN A 271 -32.74 -39.15 -54.36
CA GLN A 271 -32.48 -37.94 -53.56
C GLN A 271 -32.82 -38.17 -52.09
N SER A 272 -31.97 -37.69 -51.17
CA SER A 272 -32.19 -37.79 -49.73
C SER A 272 -31.99 -36.45 -49.03
N ALA A 273 -32.75 -36.23 -47.97
CA ALA A 273 -32.70 -35.04 -47.13
C ALA A 273 -32.70 -35.42 -45.64
N ALA A 274 -31.91 -34.69 -44.85
CA ALA A 274 -31.89 -34.86 -43.41
C ALA A 274 -32.86 -33.92 -42.69
N GLY A 275 -33.39 -34.35 -41.54
CA GLY A 275 -34.04 -33.45 -40.61
C GLY A 275 -33.03 -32.51 -39.95
N GLY A 276 -33.53 -31.42 -39.37
CA GLY A 276 -32.70 -30.43 -38.68
C GLY A 276 -32.33 -30.89 -37.27
N ALA A 277 -31.21 -30.41 -36.75
CA ALA A 277 -30.75 -30.68 -35.40
C ALA A 277 -31.48 -29.82 -34.36
N GLY A 278 -31.62 -30.31 -33.13
CA GLY A 278 -32.12 -29.53 -31.99
C GLY A 278 -31.17 -28.39 -31.60
N GLY A 279 -31.72 -27.32 -31.02
CA GLY A 279 -30.95 -26.21 -30.48
C GLY A 279 -30.30 -26.56 -29.14
N GLY A 280 -29.18 -25.91 -28.81
CA GLY A 280 -28.50 -26.10 -27.53
C GLY A 280 -29.31 -25.53 -26.35
N GLY A 281 -29.02 -25.96 -25.13
CA GLY A 281 -29.61 -25.41 -23.90
C GLY A 281 -28.95 -24.12 -23.44
N GLY A 282 -29.74 -23.15 -22.96
CA GLY A 282 -29.21 -21.88 -22.47
C GLY A 282 -28.35 -22.02 -21.21
N GLY A 283 -27.34 -21.17 -21.08
CA GLY A 283 -26.46 -21.11 -19.91
C GLY A 283 -27.20 -20.65 -18.65
N PHE A 284 -26.68 -21.02 -17.48
CA PHE A 284 -27.26 -20.65 -16.19
C PHE A 284 -26.94 -19.21 -15.79
N GLY A 285 -27.84 -18.55 -15.08
CA GLY A 285 -27.55 -17.27 -14.42
C GLY A 285 -26.52 -17.44 -13.31
N GLY A 286 -25.45 -16.65 -13.33
CA GLY A 286 -24.37 -16.74 -12.35
C GLY A 286 -24.79 -16.27 -10.95
N ALA A 287 -24.15 -16.84 -9.92
CA ALA A 287 -24.25 -16.32 -8.56
C ALA A 287 -23.58 -14.95 -8.42
N ALA A 288 -24.10 -14.11 -7.52
CA ALA A 288 -23.46 -12.86 -7.14
C ALA A 288 -22.24 -13.11 -6.22
N CYS A 289 -21.51 -12.04 -5.89
CA CYS A 289 -20.34 -12.08 -5.01
C CYS A 289 -20.55 -12.98 -3.77
N SER A 290 -19.55 -13.81 -3.46
CA SER A 290 -19.58 -14.77 -2.34
C SER A 290 -19.66 -14.10 -0.97
N SER A 291 -19.17 -12.85 -0.86
CA SER A 291 -19.27 -12.00 0.33
C SER A 291 -20.67 -11.38 0.54
N GLY A 292 -21.54 -11.43 -0.47
CA GLY A 292 -22.81 -10.70 -0.47
C GLY A 292 -22.69 -9.18 -0.64
N ILE A 293 -21.46 -8.62 -0.64
CA ILE A 293 -21.15 -7.22 -0.92
C ILE A 293 -20.30 -7.12 -2.17
N GLY A 294 -20.79 -6.47 -3.23
CA GLY A 294 -20.08 -6.37 -4.49
C GLY A 294 -21.00 -6.40 -5.71
N THR A 295 -20.47 -6.83 -6.85
CA THR A 295 -21.27 -6.91 -8.07
C THR A 295 -22.28 -8.06 -8.01
N GLY A 296 -23.42 -7.88 -8.67
CA GLY A 296 -24.33 -8.98 -8.99
C GLY A 296 -23.65 -10.06 -9.84
N GLY A 297 -24.28 -11.22 -9.92
CA GLY A 297 -23.82 -12.32 -10.76
C GLY A 297 -24.05 -12.00 -12.23
N PRO A 298 -23.19 -12.45 -13.16
CA PRO A 298 -23.46 -12.27 -14.58
C PRO A 298 -24.66 -13.10 -15.04
N GLY A 299 -25.31 -12.67 -16.12
CA GLY A 299 -26.29 -13.52 -16.78
C GLY A 299 -25.63 -14.67 -17.53
N GLY A 300 -26.37 -15.77 -17.70
CA GLY A 300 -25.93 -16.91 -18.49
C GLY A 300 -25.87 -16.59 -19.99
N GLY A 301 -24.97 -17.24 -20.71
CA GLY A 301 -24.92 -17.16 -22.18
C GLY A 301 -26.11 -17.85 -22.83
N GLY A 302 -26.53 -17.37 -24.00
CA GLY A 302 -27.47 -18.10 -24.85
C GLY A 302 -26.78 -19.26 -25.57
N ALA A 303 -27.52 -20.35 -25.79
CA ALA A 303 -27.03 -21.46 -26.61
C ALA A 303 -27.13 -21.14 -28.11
N ALA A 304 -26.37 -21.84 -28.93
CA ALA A 304 -26.53 -21.76 -30.37
C ALA A 304 -27.78 -22.49 -30.88
N GLY A 305 -28.25 -22.05 -32.04
CA GLY A 305 -29.26 -22.79 -32.81
C GLY A 305 -28.69 -24.06 -33.43
N GLY A 306 -29.56 -25.05 -33.61
CA GLY A 306 -29.27 -26.26 -34.35
C GLY A 306 -29.05 -25.97 -35.84
N SER A 307 -28.36 -26.86 -36.53
CA SER A 307 -28.21 -26.80 -37.99
C SER A 307 -29.46 -27.35 -38.70
N SER A 308 -29.67 -26.90 -39.94
CA SER A 308 -30.58 -27.58 -40.86
C SER A 308 -29.98 -28.89 -41.37
N GLY A 309 -30.82 -29.80 -41.83
CA GLY A 309 -30.34 -31.01 -42.51
C GLY A 309 -29.76 -30.73 -43.89
N SER A 310 -28.92 -31.63 -44.42
CA SER A 310 -28.37 -31.54 -45.78
C SER A 310 -29.24 -32.27 -46.81
N VAL A 311 -29.04 -31.92 -48.10
CA VAL A 311 -29.64 -32.62 -49.25
C VAL A 311 -28.55 -33.14 -50.16
N ARG A 312 -28.61 -34.43 -50.51
CA ARG A 312 -27.65 -35.08 -51.43
C ARG A 312 -28.37 -35.79 -52.56
N TRP A 313 -27.71 -35.83 -53.71
CA TRP A 313 -28.21 -36.43 -54.94
C TRP A 313 -27.13 -37.29 -55.60
N LYS A 314 -27.47 -38.54 -55.95
CA LYS A 314 -26.56 -39.40 -56.72
C LYS A 314 -27.26 -40.07 -57.89
N ALA A 315 -26.58 -40.05 -59.04
CA ALA A 315 -27.05 -40.63 -60.29
C ALA A 315 -27.07 -42.17 -60.33
N ASN A 316 -26.40 -42.86 -59.40
CA ASN A 316 -26.28 -44.33 -59.36
C ASN A 316 -26.65 -44.88 -57.97
N PRO A 317 -27.21 -46.10 -57.88
CA PRO A 317 -27.56 -46.74 -56.60
C PRO A 317 -26.28 -47.04 -55.81
N GLY A 318 -26.00 -46.23 -54.79
CA GLY A 318 -24.82 -46.42 -53.95
C GLY A 318 -24.58 -45.28 -52.96
N TYR A 319 -24.77 -45.61 -51.69
CA TYR A 319 -24.37 -44.84 -50.50
C TYR A 319 -24.97 -43.44 -50.37
N TYR A 320 -25.91 -43.30 -49.44
CA TYR A 320 -26.43 -42.01 -48.97
C TYR A 320 -25.65 -41.58 -47.73
N GLN A 321 -24.95 -40.45 -47.79
CA GLN A 321 -24.43 -39.75 -46.63
C GLN A 321 -25.21 -38.44 -46.51
N VAL A 322 -26.35 -38.48 -45.82
CA VAL A 322 -27.04 -37.27 -45.37
C VAL A 322 -26.88 -37.15 -43.88
N GLY A 323 -26.77 -35.91 -43.44
CA GLY A 323 -26.48 -35.59 -42.05
C GLY A 323 -26.73 -34.12 -41.77
N ALA A 324 -26.61 -33.76 -40.52
CA ALA A 324 -26.55 -32.38 -40.10
C ALA A 324 -25.22 -32.15 -39.38
N THR A 325 -24.56 -31.04 -39.69
CA THR A 325 -23.38 -30.64 -38.93
C THR A 325 -23.78 -30.26 -37.51
N GLY A 326 -22.88 -30.36 -36.55
CA GLY A 326 -23.12 -29.80 -35.22
C GLY A 326 -23.52 -28.33 -35.28
N GLY A 327 -24.48 -27.93 -34.44
CA GLY A 327 -24.75 -26.51 -34.21
C GLY A 327 -23.53 -25.79 -33.63
N GLY A 328 -23.49 -24.46 -33.75
CA GLY A 328 -22.46 -23.62 -33.13
C GLY A 328 -22.29 -23.87 -31.63
N GLY A 329 -21.14 -23.52 -31.06
CA GLY A 329 -21.06 -23.33 -29.61
C GLY A 329 -21.86 -22.11 -29.16
N GLY A 330 -22.44 -22.12 -27.96
CA GLY A 330 -22.91 -20.88 -27.31
C GLY A 330 -21.74 -20.02 -26.81
N MET A 331 -21.91 -18.71 -26.72
CA MET A 331 -20.88 -17.79 -26.19
C MET A 331 -21.03 -17.65 -24.67
N ASN A 332 -19.97 -18.01 -23.93
CA ASN A 332 -19.88 -17.87 -22.48
C ASN A 332 -19.78 -16.38 -22.07
N ALA A 333 -20.01 -16.09 -20.78
CA ALA A 333 -19.95 -14.71 -20.26
C ALA A 333 -18.55 -14.07 -20.38
N ASP A 334 -17.49 -14.88 -20.38
CA ASP A 334 -16.10 -14.46 -20.61
C ASP A 334 -15.75 -14.25 -22.10
N GLY A 335 -16.70 -14.52 -22.99
CA GLY A 335 -16.55 -14.42 -24.44
C GLY A 335 -15.93 -15.64 -25.12
N SER A 336 -15.63 -16.71 -24.38
CA SER A 336 -15.24 -17.99 -24.98
C SER A 336 -16.45 -18.70 -25.61
N TRP A 337 -16.19 -19.62 -26.55
CA TRP A 337 -17.22 -20.39 -27.23
C TRP A 337 -17.26 -21.81 -26.68
N ALA A 338 -18.45 -22.32 -26.38
CA ALA A 338 -18.65 -23.74 -26.09
C ALA A 338 -18.29 -24.61 -27.30
N ALA A 339 -18.06 -25.90 -27.08
CA ALA A 339 -17.81 -26.82 -28.18
C ALA A 339 -19.02 -26.89 -29.13
N PHE A 340 -18.76 -26.99 -30.44
CA PHE A 340 -19.78 -27.30 -31.44
C PHE A 340 -20.50 -28.60 -31.07
N GLY A 341 -21.75 -28.73 -31.51
CA GLY A 341 -22.46 -30.00 -31.45
C GLY A 341 -21.75 -31.11 -32.21
N ALA A 342 -22.09 -32.35 -31.90
CA ALA A 342 -21.61 -33.46 -32.68
C ALA A 342 -22.26 -33.42 -34.08
N ASP A 343 -21.44 -33.61 -35.11
CA ASP A 343 -21.97 -33.92 -36.44
C ASP A 343 -22.76 -35.23 -36.35
N THR A 344 -23.91 -35.25 -37.01
CA THR A 344 -24.69 -36.47 -37.17
C THR A 344 -24.72 -36.84 -38.63
N LYS A 345 -24.28 -38.06 -38.92
CA LYS A 345 -24.24 -38.64 -40.25
C LYS A 345 -24.99 -39.95 -40.21
N MET A 346 -25.90 -40.13 -41.15
CA MET A 346 -26.42 -41.45 -41.44
C MET A 346 -25.31 -42.21 -42.19
N GLU A 347 -24.58 -43.08 -41.49
CA GLU A 347 -23.56 -43.95 -42.10
C GLU A 347 -24.03 -45.39 -42.09
N GLY A 348 -24.18 -45.97 -43.29
CA GLY A 348 -24.52 -47.38 -43.45
C GLY A 348 -24.48 -47.81 -44.90
N THR A 349 -23.73 -48.88 -45.17
CA THR A 349 -23.98 -49.80 -46.29
C THR A 349 -25.33 -50.46 -46.07
N GLN A 350 -26.43 -49.84 -46.49
CA GLN A 350 -27.66 -50.60 -46.70
C GLN A 350 -27.98 -50.58 -48.18
N TYR A 351 -27.70 -51.72 -48.82
CA TYR A 351 -28.24 -52.04 -50.13
C TYR A 351 -29.76 -52.03 -50.01
N PHE A 352 -30.41 -51.15 -50.78
CA PHE A 352 -31.84 -51.23 -51.02
C PHE A 352 -32.09 -52.47 -51.89
N ASN A 353 -32.25 -53.64 -51.26
CA ASN A 353 -33.01 -54.72 -51.88
C ASN A 353 -34.47 -54.49 -51.54
N ASN A 354 -35.28 -54.49 -52.60
CA ASN A 354 -36.63 -53.91 -52.66
C ASN A 354 -37.67 -54.50 -51.69
N ASP A 355 -37.37 -55.53 -50.89
CA ASP A 355 -38.43 -56.41 -50.38
C ASP A 355 -38.47 -56.71 -48.87
N SER A 356 -37.58 -56.21 -48.00
CA SER A 356 -37.77 -56.52 -46.57
C SER A 356 -36.97 -55.65 -45.59
N PHE A 357 -37.63 -54.68 -44.98
CA PHE A 357 -37.34 -54.28 -43.60
C PHE A 357 -38.68 -54.03 -42.91
N LYS A 358 -38.99 -54.85 -41.90
CA LYS A 358 -40.06 -54.62 -40.93
C LYS A 358 -39.51 -53.71 -39.85
N ASP A 359 -40.26 -52.65 -39.58
CA ASP A 359 -40.02 -51.63 -38.57
C ASP A 359 -40.65 -52.05 -37.23
N GLU A 360 -39.96 -51.83 -36.12
CA GLU A 360 -40.56 -51.78 -34.79
C GLU A 360 -40.66 -50.30 -34.38
N GLY A 361 -41.59 -49.58 -34.99
CA GLY A 361 -41.61 -48.12 -34.90
C GLY A 361 -42.88 -47.41 -35.38
N THR A 362 -44.06 -48.01 -35.18
CA THR A 362 -45.41 -47.42 -35.36
C THR A 362 -45.75 -46.87 -36.75
N ASP A 363 -46.33 -47.79 -37.51
CA ASP A 363 -47.15 -47.60 -38.70
C ASP A 363 -48.42 -46.77 -38.39
N ASN A 364 -48.73 -45.81 -39.24
CA ASN A 364 -50.12 -45.47 -39.59
C ASN A 364 -50.18 -44.73 -40.94
N GLY A 365 -50.16 -45.54 -42.01
CA GLY A 365 -51.15 -45.41 -43.10
C GLY A 365 -51.13 -44.13 -43.93
N THR A 366 -50.33 -44.12 -45.01
CA THR A 366 -50.78 -43.97 -46.41
C THR A 366 -49.57 -43.87 -47.36
N GLY A 367 -49.16 -45.02 -47.92
CA GLY A 367 -48.67 -45.14 -49.30
C GLY A 367 -47.46 -44.31 -49.77
N ALA A 368 -46.30 -44.40 -49.10
CA ALA A 368 -44.95 -44.39 -49.71
C ALA A 368 -43.92 -44.69 -48.59
N PRO A 369 -42.86 -45.50 -48.81
CA PRO A 369 -41.96 -45.94 -47.73
C PRO A 369 -40.96 -44.84 -47.35
N ALA A 370 -41.41 -43.82 -46.61
CA ALA A 370 -40.53 -42.88 -45.93
C ALA A 370 -40.02 -43.53 -44.65
N ARG A 371 -38.78 -44.05 -44.67
CA ARG A 371 -38.13 -44.63 -43.48
C ARG A 371 -37.56 -43.51 -42.61
N TRP A 372 -38.04 -43.39 -41.38
CA TRP A 372 -37.59 -42.38 -40.42
C TRP A 372 -36.51 -42.99 -39.53
N ALA A 373 -35.30 -42.43 -39.54
CA ALA A 373 -34.27 -42.73 -38.55
C ALA A 373 -34.27 -41.62 -37.49
N ASP A 374 -34.00 -41.96 -36.22
CA ASP A 374 -33.94 -41.01 -35.11
C ASP A 374 -32.93 -39.89 -35.40
N GLY A 375 -33.41 -38.65 -35.36
CA GLY A 375 -32.64 -37.48 -35.77
C GLY A 375 -31.70 -36.93 -34.69
N ASN A 376 -30.55 -36.47 -35.20
CA ASN A 376 -29.51 -35.56 -34.73
C ASN A 376 -29.33 -35.25 -33.23
N VAL A 377 -28.07 -35.33 -32.79
CA VAL A 377 -27.59 -34.94 -31.45
C VAL A 377 -27.35 -33.42 -31.39
N CYS A 378 -27.88 -32.79 -30.34
CA CYS A 378 -27.86 -31.34 -30.15
C CYS A 378 -26.48 -30.79 -29.78
N GLY A 379 -26.27 -29.49 -30.01
CA GLY A 379 -25.10 -28.77 -29.51
C GLY A 379 -25.01 -28.76 -27.98
N ASN A 380 -23.79 -28.81 -27.44
CA ASN A 380 -23.58 -28.69 -25.99
C ASN A 380 -24.07 -27.31 -25.50
N ALA A 381 -24.74 -27.30 -24.34
CA ALA A 381 -25.16 -26.06 -23.68
C ALA A 381 -23.96 -25.16 -23.33
N ALA A 382 -24.15 -23.84 -23.34
CA ALA A 382 -23.13 -22.89 -22.88
C ALA A 382 -22.77 -23.17 -21.41
N SER A 383 -21.48 -23.37 -21.12
CA SER A 383 -21.05 -23.91 -19.84
C SER A 383 -20.97 -22.87 -18.72
N ASP A 384 -20.84 -21.56 -18.98
CA ASP A 384 -20.39 -20.68 -17.90
C ASP A 384 -21.17 -19.37 -17.73
N GLY A 385 -21.78 -19.23 -16.55
CA GLY A 385 -21.96 -17.96 -15.84
C GLY A 385 -20.89 -17.88 -14.75
N THR A 386 -19.71 -17.36 -15.08
CA THR A 386 -18.57 -17.26 -14.15
C THR A 386 -18.91 -16.38 -12.96
N THR A 387 -18.79 -16.85 -11.73
CA THR A 387 -18.81 -15.98 -10.56
C THR A 387 -17.61 -15.03 -10.65
N ASN A 388 -17.83 -13.72 -10.79
CA ASN A 388 -16.77 -12.74 -10.58
C ASN A 388 -16.40 -12.73 -9.09
N GLU A 389 -15.53 -13.65 -8.67
CA GLU A 389 -14.73 -13.44 -7.47
C GLU A 389 -13.69 -12.37 -7.83
N GLY A 390 -14.03 -11.10 -7.57
CA GLY A 390 -13.02 -10.06 -7.46
C GLY A 390 -12.16 -10.29 -6.23
N LYS A 391 -11.33 -11.35 -6.23
CA LYS A 391 -10.21 -11.48 -5.31
C LYS A 391 -9.14 -10.49 -5.75
N LEU A 392 -8.92 -9.45 -4.95
CA LEU A 392 -7.72 -8.62 -5.08
C LEU A 392 -6.58 -9.37 -4.36
N GLU A 393 -5.70 -9.98 -5.14
CA GLU A 393 -4.42 -10.47 -4.60
C GLU A 393 -3.48 -9.29 -4.37
N TYR A 394 -2.77 -9.29 -3.24
CA TYR A 394 -1.62 -8.41 -3.03
C TYR A 394 -0.38 -9.25 -2.72
N THR A 395 0.80 -8.71 -3.03
CA THR A 395 2.10 -9.34 -2.75
C THR A 395 2.75 -8.65 -1.55
N ILE A 396 3.29 -9.42 -0.61
CA ILE A 396 4.15 -8.91 0.47
C ILE A 396 5.60 -9.17 0.06
N THR A 397 6.41 -8.11 0.00
CA THR A 397 7.84 -8.22 -0.37
C THR A 397 8.71 -7.82 0.80
N TYR A 398 9.71 -8.66 1.13
CA TYR A 398 10.73 -8.35 2.13
C TYR A 398 12.07 -8.11 1.42
N LYS A 399 12.65 -6.92 1.63
CA LYS A 399 13.98 -6.54 1.11
C LYS A 399 14.99 -6.47 2.25
N PHE A 400 15.92 -7.43 2.29
CA PHE A 400 17.03 -7.46 3.25
C PHE A 400 18.19 -6.56 2.78
N VAL A 401 19.11 -6.23 3.70
CA VAL A 401 20.26 -5.31 3.47
C VAL A 401 21.33 -5.91 2.54
N LYS A 402 21.39 -7.24 2.43
CA LYS A 402 22.25 -8.00 1.51
C LYS A 402 21.38 -8.66 0.43
N PRO A 403 21.89 -9.02 -0.76
CA PRO A 403 21.08 -9.19 -1.98
C PRO A 403 20.17 -10.44 -2.01
N ASP A 404 19.87 -11.03 -0.85
CA ASP A 404 18.93 -12.13 -0.70
C ASP A 404 17.51 -11.55 -0.52
N PHE A 405 16.79 -11.46 -1.63
CA PHE A 405 15.37 -11.10 -1.62
C PHE A 405 14.54 -12.29 -1.19
N LYS A 406 13.59 -12.08 -0.28
CA LYS A 406 12.56 -13.08 0.04
C LYS A 406 11.19 -12.49 -0.30
N THR A 407 10.51 -13.10 -1.26
CA THR A 407 9.15 -12.73 -1.64
C THR A 407 8.18 -13.74 -1.06
N GLU A 408 7.19 -13.29 -0.30
CA GLU A 408 6.12 -14.15 0.21
C GLU A 408 4.78 -13.67 -0.37
N LYS A 409 4.10 -14.56 -1.09
CA LYS A 409 2.78 -14.25 -1.66
C LYS A 409 1.70 -14.69 -0.67
N GLY A 410 0.76 -13.80 -0.35
CA GLY A 410 -0.38 -14.10 0.50
C GLY A 410 -1.68 -13.61 -0.14
N SER A 411 -2.71 -14.44 -0.15
CA SER A 411 -4.04 -14.07 -0.67
C SER A 411 -4.96 -13.75 0.51
N TYR A 412 -5.50 -12.54 0.60
CA TYR A 412 -6.47 -12.16 1.62
C TYR A 412 -7.65 -11.44 0.98
N SER A 413 -8.87 -11.71 1.46
CA SER A 413 -10.06 -10.94 1.06
C SER A 413 -10.04 -9.57 1.74
N PRO A 414 -10.44 -8.47 1.08
CA PRO A 414 -10.48 -7.15 1.71
C PRO A 414 -11.56 -7.11 2.80
N SER A 415 -11.19 -7.40 4.05
CA SER A 415 -11.94 -6.95 5.22
C SER A 415 -11.23 -7.21 6.56
N SER A 416 -11.24 -6.18 7.41
CA SER A 416 -11.11 -6.16 8.89
C SER A 416 -9.73 -6.25 9.55
N GLY A 417 -8.70 -6.78 8.87
CA GLY A 417 -7.34 -6.76 9.42
C GLY A 417 -6.42 -7.79 8.73
N THR A 418 -5.18 -7.40 8.46
CA THR A 418 -4.11 -8.29 8.01
C THR A 418 -3.04 -8.32 9.08
N THR A 419 -2.78 -9.50 9.64
CA THR A 419 -1.67 -9.73 10.55
C THR A 419 -0.52 -10.37 9.77
N VAL A 420 0.64 -9.71 9.77
CA VAL A 420 1.87 -10.20 9.15
C VAL A 420 2.90 -10.45 10.25
N VAL A 421 3.45 -11.67 10.31
CA VAL A 421 4.60 -11.95 11.16
C VAL A 421 5.85 -11.70 10.31
N LEU A 422 6.60 -10.65 10.64
CA LEU A 422 7.79 -10.28 9.89
C LEU A 422 8.91 -11.29 10.14
N PRO A 423 9.75 -11.59 9.13
CA PRO A 423 10.98 -12.34 9.35
C PRO A 423 11.85 -11.71 10.43
N LYS A 424 12.68 -12.52 11.07
CA LYS A 424 13.75 -12.02 11.93
C LYS A 424 14.64 -11.08 11.10
N ASN A 425 14.85 -9.88 11.60
CA ASN A 425 15.83 -8.92 11.09
C ASN A 425 17.25 -9.36 11.44
N SER A 426 18.21 -8.82 10.71
CA SER A 426 19.63 -8.86 10.99
C SER A 426 19.94 -8.06 12.25
N ASP A 427 20.95 -8.49 13.00
CA ASP A 427 21.38 -7.81 14.22
C ASP A 427 21.71 -6.33 13.94
N GLY A 428 21.06 -5.42 14.68
CA GLY A 428 21.22 -3.96 14.52
C GLY A 428 20.32 -3.29 13.47
N TYR A 429 19.39 -4.03 12.87
CA TYR A 429 18.43 -3.53 11.89
C TYR A 429 16.99 -3.57 12.41
N GLN A 430 16.02 -3.01 11.70
CA GLN A 430 14.56 -3.08 11.93
C GLN A 430 13.83 -3.04 10.59
N TRP A 431 12.58 -3.48 10.53
CA TRP A 431 11.78 -3.37 9.31
C TRP A 431 11.11 -1.99 9.22
N ALA A 432 11.40 -1.27 8.15
CA ALA A 432 10.64 -0.12 7.70
C ALA A 432 9.61 -0.54 6.65
N LEU A 433 8.40 -0.01 6.76
CA LEU A 433 7.38 -0.14 5.72
C LEU A 433 7.67 0.89 4.61
N VAL A 434 7.84 0.43 3.38
CA VAL A 434 8.27 1.25 2.22
C VAL A 434 7.15 1.48 1.21
N VAL A 435 6.28 0.49 1.00
CA VAL A 435 5.13 0.60 0.09
C VAL A 435 3.88 0.08 0.75
N TYR A 436 2.81 0.86 0.61
CA TYR A 436 1.44 0.42 0.81
C TYR A 436 0.68 0.59 -0.52
N GLY A 437 -0.30 -0.26 -0.78
CA GLY A 437 -1.02 -0.39 -2.04
C GLY A 437 -1.39 0.90 -2.78
N LYS A 438 -1.64 0.75 -4.09
CA LYS A 438 -1.91 1.83 -5.05
C LYS A 438 -2.90 2.88 -4.47
N GLY A 439 -2.42 4.09 -4.17
CA GLY A 439 -3.27 5.26 -3.86
C GLY A 439 -3.17 5.92 -2.48
N ALA A 440 -2.15 5.62 -1.65
CA ALA A 440 -1.97 6.33 -0.37
C ALA A 440 -0.99 7.52 -0.52
N SER A 441 -1.45 8.74 -0.26
CA SER A 441 -0.62 9.91 0.08
C SER A 441 -1.08 10.48 1.43
N ALA A 442 -0.15 11.01 2.22
CA ALA A 442 -0.47 11.57 3.54
C ALA A 442 -1.21 12.93 3.47
N ASP A 443 -1.29 13.55 2.29
CA ASP A 443 -1.85 14.87 2.06
C ASP A 443 -2.88 14.95 0.92
N GLY A 444 -3.20 13.83 0.26
CA GLY A 444 -4.28 13.75 -0.73
C GLY A 444 -3.95 14.20 -2.16
N SER A 445 -2.68 14.27 -2.56
CA SER A 445 -2.31 14.48 -3.98
C SER A 445 -2.08 13.16 -4.76
N ASP A 446 -2.37 13.18 -6.08
CA ASP A 446 -2.29 12.07 -7.05
C ASP A 446 -0.82 11.60 -7.28
N PRO A 447 -0.56 10.37 -7.77
CA PRO A 447 0.63 9.60 -7.41
C PRO A 447 1.89 10.08 -8.14
N SER A 448 2.68 10.90 -7.45
CA SER A 448 4.12 10.95 -7.67
C SER A 448 4.81 10.31 -6.47
N VAL A 449 5.42 9.15 -6.69
CA VAL A 449 6.60 8.61 -6.00
C VAL A 449 6.77 9.04 -4.53
N ILE A 450 6.44 8.13 -3.60
CA ILE A 450 6.96 8.02 -2.21
C ILE A 450 6.92 9.32 -1.37
N ALA A 451 5.92 9.45 -0.49
CA ALA A 451 5.97 10.20 0.78
C ALA A 451 4.70 9.84 1.58
N THR A 452 4.70 9.41 2.84
CA THR A 452 5.42 9.93 4.00
C THR A 452 5.46 8.86 5.09
N ALA A 453 6.59 8.78 5.79
CA ALA A 453 6.85 7.92 6.94
C ALA A 453 5.73 7.97 8.00
N THR A 454 5.09 6.82 8.27
CA THR A 454 4.71 6.53 9.64
C THR A 454 5.96 6.03 10.35
N THR A 455 6.22 6.59 11.52
CA THR A 455 7.31 6.29 12.47
C THR A 455 7.27 4.88 13.06
N GLN A 456 6.73 3.90 12.34
CA GLN A 456 6.50 2.55 12.84
C GLN A 456 7.62 1.63 12.36
N TYR A 457 8.59 1.42 13.24
CA TYR A 457 9.52 0.30 13.14
C TYR A 457 8.81 -0.96 13.59
N PHE A 458 9.02 -2.04 12.84
CA PHE A 458 8.46 -3.33 13.16
C PHE A 458 9.56 -4.37 13.32
N GLY A 459 9.29 -5.37 14.15
CA GLY A 459 10.22 -6.46 14.37
C GLY A 459 11.29 -6.17 15.42
N SER A 460 11.85 -7.26 15.90
CA SER A 460 13.02 -7.32 16.78
C SER A 460 13.91 -8.46 16.32
N ASP A 461 15.18 -8.42 16.72
CA ASP A 461 16.16 -9.52 16.55
C ASP A 461 15.82 -10.74 17.41
N SER A 462 14.67 -10.70 18.08
CA SER A 462 14.13 -11.79 18.86
C SER A 462 13.47 -12.85 17.97
N GLU A 463 13.66 -14.11 18.34
CA GLU A 463 12.90 -15.23 17.78
C GLU A 463 11.40 -15.14 18.11
N ILE A 464 10.99 -14.33 19.10
CA ILE A 464 9.61 -14.21 19.57
C ILE A 464 8.71 -13.55 18.51
N GLU A 465 7.79 -14.33 17.93
CA GLU A 465 6.88 -13.87 16.87
C GLU A 465 6.00 -12.69 17.27
N ALA A 466 5.52 -12.63 18.52
CA ALA A 466 4.68 -11.53 19.00
C ALA A 466 5.37 -10.16 18.93
N LEU A 467 6.70 -10.12 19.00
CA LEU A 467 7.50 -8.90 18.85
C LEU A 467 7.77 -8.55 17.37
N ARG A 468 7.43 -9.46 16.46
CA ARG A 468 7.57 -9.33 14.99
C ARG A 468 6.24 -9.25 14.26
N THR A 469 5.13 -9.18 14.99
CA THR A 469 3.78 -9.10 14.42
C THR A 469 3.40 -7.65 14.08
N ALA A 470 3.09 -7.40 12.82
CA ALA A 470 2.53 -6.15 12.32
C ALA A 470 1.04 -6.35 11.93
N ASN A 471 0.19 -5.40 12.33
CA ASN A 471 -1.25 -5.46 12.06
C ASN A 471 -1.66 -4.29 11.15
N PHE A 472 -2.15 -4.60 9.96
CA PHE A 472 -2.64 -3.65 8.97
C PHE A 472 -4.15 -3.68 8.91
N LYS A 473 -4.77 -2.53 8.69
CA LYS A 473 -6.19 -2.41 8.40
C LYS A 473 -6.34 -1.82 7.01
N ASP A 474 -7.30 -2.31 6.24
CA ASP A 474 -7.70 -1.73 4.95
C ASP A 474 -6.56 -1.71 3.91
N VAL A 475 -6.00 -2.89 3.62
CA VAL A 475 -4.94 -3.10 2.62
C VAL A 475 -5.53 -3.21 1.22
N TYR A 476 -5.17 -2.29 0.33
CA TYR A 476 -5.69 -2.22 -1.05
C TYR A 476 -4.62 -2.43 -2.14
N GLY A 477 -3.49 -3.06 -1.81
CA GLY A 477 -2.44 -3.42 -2.78
C GLY A 477 -1.18 -3.96 -2.11
N ASN A 478 -0.09 -4.09 -2.88
CA ASN A 478 1.17 -4.68 -2.40
C ASN A 478 1.73 -3.97 -1.16
N ILE A 479 2.31 -4.76 -0.27
CA ILE A 479 3.01 -4.30 0.92
C ILE A 479 4.50 -4.58 0.72
N GLU A 480 5.36 -3.60 0.97
CA GLU A 480 6.81 -3.79 0.93
C GLU A 480 7.43 -3.39 2.26
N PHE A 481 8.14 -4.32 2.89
CA PHE A 481 9.03 -4.04 4.01
C PHE A 481 10.47 -4.06 3.54
N GLN A 482 11.24 -3.12 4.06
CA GLN A 482 12.67 -3.09 3.86
C GLN A 482 13.38 -2.96 5.19
N GLU A 483 14.44 -3.75 5.32
CA GLU A 483 15.29 -3.72 6.48
C GLU A 483 16.15 -2.43 6.46
N VAL A 484 16.09 -1.67 7.54
CA VAL A 484 16.83 -0.43 7.75
C VAL A 484 17.62 -0.51 9.06
N ALA A 485 18.78 0.13 9.11
CA ALA A 485 19.59 0.13 10.33
C ALA A 485 18.83 0.85 11.46
N SER A 486 18.71 0.22 12.63
CA SER A 486 18.14 0.81 13.84
C SER A 486 19.23 1.27 14.81
N ALA A 487 20.43 0.71 14.66
CA ALA A 487 21.62 1.13 15.35
C ALA A 487 22.82 1.18 14.41
N CYS A 488 23.72 2.11 14.67
CA CYS A 488 25.00 2.25 13.98
C CYS A 488 26.13 2.17 15.01
N LYS A 489 27.13 1.34 14.71
CA LYS A 489 28.33 1.21 15.53
C LYS A 489 29.50 1.84 14.80
N LEU A 490 30.04 2.93 15.34
CA LEU A 490 31.17 3.65 14.78
C LEU A 490 32.43 3.31 15.55
N ASN A 491 33.37 2.63 14.90
CA ASN A 491 34.62 2.22 15.51
C ASN A 491 35.62 3.39 15.52
N SER A 492 36.08 3.77 16.71
CA SER A 492 37.01 4.89 16.88
C SER A 492 38.39 4.63 16.26
N SER A 493 38.76 3.38 16.00
CA SER A 493 39.99 2.99 15.31
C SER A 493 39.78 2.46 13.89
N GLY A 494 38.55 2.53 13.36
CA GLY A 494 38.19 2.00 12.06
C GLY A 494 37.98 3.07 10.98
N ASP A 495 37.68 2.61 9.78
CA ASP A 495 37.05 3.41 8.74
C ASP A 495 35.54 3.19 8.80
N ASN A 496 34.79 4.21 9.19
CA ASN A 496 33.33 4.12 9.26
C ASN A 496 32.63 4.62 8.01
N SER A 497 33.37 4.94 6.93
CA SER A 497 32.78 5.46 5.70
C SER A 497 31.77 4.48 5.09
N GLN A 498 32.05 3.18 5.10
CA GLN A 498 31.10 2.16 4.64
C GLN A 498 29.90 2.06 5.58
N THR A 499 30.11 1.94 6.90
CA THR A 499 29.03 1.86 7.88
C THR A 499 28.10 3.08 7.81
N ILE A 500 28.68 4.27 7.67
CA ILE A 500 27.93 5.50 7.48
C ILE A 500 27.25 5.45 6.11
N ASN A 501 27.93 5.12 5.01
CA ASN A 501 27.27 5.03 3.69
C ASN A 501 26.14 3.99 3.64
N GLU A 502 26.22 2.89 4.38
CA GLU A 502 25.17 1.88 4.52
C GLU A 502 23.92 2.45 5.20
N LEU A 503 24.09 3.36 6.16
CA LEU A 503 22.97 4.15 6.72
C LEU A 503 22.30 5.05 5.68
N PHE A 504 22.92 5.25 4.51
CA PHE A 504 22.42 6.07 3.42
C PHE A 504 22.18 5.22 2.15
N TYR A 505 22.34 3.91 2.26
CA TYR A 505 22.26 2.96 1.15
C TYR A 505 20.82 2.54 0.95
N ASN A 506 19.99 3.47 0.45
CA ASN A 506 18.83 3.16 -0.37
C ASN A 506 18.26 4.45 -0.98
N PRO A 507 18.34 4.69 -2.29
CA PRO A 507 17.71 5.88 -2.89
C PRO A 507 16.18 5.88 -2.78
N ASN A 508 15.55 4.74 -2.48
CA ASN A 508 14.11 4.60 -2.34
C ASN A 508 13.60 4.75 -0.90
N VAL A 509 14.50 4.71 0.09
CA VAL A 509 14.17 4.92 1.51
C VAL A 509 15.12 5.99 2.02
N ASP A 510 14.59 7.18 2.27
CA ASP A 510 15.39 8.29 2.77
C ASP A 510 15.76 8.06 4.25
N THR A 511 16.74 7.19 4.46
CA THR A 511 17.19 6.70 5.77
C THR A 511 17.63 7.83 6.73
N HIS A 512 18.04 9.00 6.22
CA HIS A 512 18.30 10.21 7.02
C HIS A 512 17.06 10.75 7.76
N LYS A 513 15.85 10.40 7.32
CA LYS A 513 14.61 10.85 7.96
C LYS A 513 14.32 10.10 9.26
N TYR A 514 15.05 9.02 9.55
CA TYR A 514 14.76 8.08 10.62
C TYR A 514 15.67 8.29 11.82
N ASN A 515 15.11 8.11 13.01
CA ASN A 515 15.87 8.18 14.24
C ASN A 515 16.54 6.83 14.48
N ILE A 516 17.83 6.84 14.77
CA ILE A 516 18.62 5.65 15.09
C ILE A 516 19.36 5.83 16.41
N SER A 517 20.01 4.75 16.86
CA SER A 517 21.00 4.80 17.95
C SER A 517 22.41 4.74 17.39
N ILE A 518 23.29 5.68 17.75
CA ILE A 518 24.70 5.68 17.35
C ILE A 518 25.57 5.34 18.56
N ARG A 519 26.33 4.26 18.47
CA ARG A 519 27.32 3.85 19.46
C ARG A 519 28.72 4.21 18.99
N LEU A 520 29.50 4.88 19.84
CA LEU A 520 30.92 5.16 19.56
C LEU A 520 31.83 4.08 20.18
N MET A 521 32.06 3.02 19.42
CA MET A 521 32.88 1.88 19.82
C MET A 521 34.35 2.23 20.03
N ASN A 522 34.96 1.62 21.06
CA ASN A 522 36.37 1.80 21.42
C ASN A 522 36.74 3.27 21.66
N ARG A 523 35.78 4.07 22.13
CA ARG A 523 35.98 5.48 22.45
C ARG A 523 35.92 5.68 23.96
N THR A 524 36.77 6.59 24.43
CA THR A 524 36.70 7.14 25.79
C THR A 524 36.56 8.65 25.67
N LEU A 525 35.62 9.21 26.43
CA LEU A 525 35.53 10.63 26.71
C LEU A 525 35.88 10.84 28.19
N TYR A 526 36.95 11.59 28.42
CA TYR A 526 37.48 11.81 29.76
C TYR A 526 36.68 12.91 30.47
N LYS A 527 36.27 12.65 31.71
CA LYS A 527 35.55 13.61 32.57
C LYS A 527 36.47 14.17 33.67
N ASP A 528 37.71 14.44 33.30
CA ASP A 528 38.82 14.82 34.18
C ASP A 528 39.10 16.33 34.21
N GLY A 529 38.15 17.15 33.75
CA GLY A 529 38.34 18.59 33.63
C GLY A 529 39.11 19.03 32.38
N ASN A 530 39.50 18.10 31.49
CA ASN A 530 40.12 18.42 30.21
C ASN A 530 39.14 18.30 29.03
N TRP A 531 39.50 18.97 27.92
CA TRP A 531 38.75 18.97 26.67
C TRP A 531 38.97 17.67 25.90
N ASN A 532 37.88 17.16 25.34
CA ASN A 532 37.86 16.10 24.34
C ASN A 532 37.40 16.71 23.01
N THR A 533 37.83 16.13 21.88
CA THR A 533 37.24 16.43 20.57
C THR A 533 36.15 15.43 20.24
N ILE A 534 35.05 15.88 19.65
CA ILE A 534 33.97 15.03 19.13
C ILE A 534 33.55 15.51 17.74
N CYS A 535 33.24 14.59 16.85
CA CYS A 535 32.67 14.86 15.53
C CYS A 535 31.64 13.77 15.24
N LEU A 536 30.35 14.11 15.22
CA LEU A 536 29.27 13.13 15.08
C LEU A 536 28.66 13.22 13.68
N PRO A 537 28.19 12.11 13.08
CA PRO A 537 27.47 12.16 11.80
C PRO A 537 25.99 12.53 11.96
N CYS A 538 25.56 12.89 13.18
CA CYS A 538 24.19 13.26 13.52
C CYS A 538 24.11 14.64 14.16
N ASP A 539 22.99 15.31 13.95
CA ASP A 539 22.65 16.54 14.67
C ASP A 539 22.19 16.21 16.09
N LEU A 540 22.53 17.08 17.05
CA LEU A 540 21.97 17.05 18.41
C LEU A 540 21.41 18.42 18.77
N THR A 541 20.11 18.48 19.03
CA THR A 541 19.48 19.64 19.65
C THR A 541 19.90 19.79 21.11
N GLU A 542 19.61 20.95 21.72
CA GLU A 542 19.90 21.19 23.14
C GLU A 542 19.25 20.13 24.05
N ASP A 543 18.03 19.70 23.73
CA ASP A 543 17.31 18.66 24.49
C ASP A 543 17.91 17.27 24.29
N GLN A 544 18.34 16.95 23.07
CA GLN A 544 19.04 15.69 22.80
C GLN A 544 20.39 15.63 23.51
N ILE A 545 21.13 16.74 23.58
CA ILE A 545 22.38 16.83 24.35
C ILE A 545 22.14 16.48 25.83
N LYS A 546 21.10 17.07 26.44
CA LYS A 546 20.72 16.79 27.84
C LYS A 546 20.30 15.34 28.08
N ALA A 547 19.77 14.67 27.06
CA ALA A 547 19.35 13.27 27.11
C ALA A 547 20.43 12.26 26.65
N SER A 548 21.61 12.75 26.23
CA SER A 548 22.69 11.94 25.66
C SER A 548 23.84 11.73 26.66
N PRO A 549 24.90 10.98 26.29
CA PRO A 549 26.14 10.91 27.06
C PRO A 549 26.80 12.28 27.30
N LEU A 550 26.45 13.31 26.52
CA LEU A 550 26.94 14.68 26.66
C LEU A 550 26.20 15.50 27.73
N ALA A 551 25.29 14.89 28.49
CA ALA A 551 24.60 15.57 29.58
C ALA A 551 25.59 16.22 30.56
N GLY A 552 25.38 17.51 30.83
CA GLY A 552 26.22 18.31 31.72
C GLY A 552 27.61 18.67 31.16
N ALA A 553 27.89 18.42 29.87
CA ALA A 553 29.11 18.85 29.23
C ALA A 553 29.06 20.36 28.90
N GLN A 554 30.21 21.03 29.00
CA GLN A 554 30.49 22.27 28.29
C GLN A 554 30.84 21.92 26.85
N ILE A 555 30.18 22.57 25.89
CA ILE A 555 30.37 22.32 24.45
C ILE A 555 30.81 23.63 23.80
N LYS A 556 31.92 23.58 23.07
CA LYS A 556 32.47 24.72 22.35
C LYS A 556 32.65 24.39 20.86
N LYS A 557 32.29 25.32 20.00
CA LYS A 557 32.62 25.29 18.56
C LYS A 557 33.72 26.30 18.25
N MET A 558 34.44 26.10 17.15
CA MET A 558 35.44 27.07 16.72
C MET A 558 34.73 28.36 16.33
N ASP A 559 35.26 29.49 16.81
CA ASP A 559 34.79 30.81 16.43
C ASP A 559 35.18 31.05 14.96
N ALA A 560 34.16 31.05 14.10
CA ALA A 560 34.31 31.18 12.66
C ALA A 560 34.65 32.61 12.19
N VAL A 561 34.79 33.57 13.12
CA VAL A 561 35.08 34.97 12.83
C VAL A 561 36.45 35.37 13.37
N ASN A 562 36.80 34.95 14.58
CA ASN A 562 37.99 35.42 15.29
C ASN A 562 39.14 34.43 15.33
N THR A 563 38.97 33.18 14.89
CA THR A 563 40.08 32.20 14.87
C THR A 563 41.14 32.58 13.83
N GLY A 564 42.42 32.28 14.10
CA GLY A 564 43.48 32.51 13.13
C GLY A 564 44.11 33.90 13.19
N TYR A 565 43.91 34.63 14.29
CA TYR A 565 44.62 35.89 14.55
C TYR A 565 45.84 35.64 15.42
N TYR A 566 46.89 36.43 15.18
CA TYR A 566 47.96 36.59 16.15
C TYR A 566 47.48 37.45 17.31
N GLN A 567 48.07 37.27 18.50
CA GLN A 567 47.70 38.01 19.73
C GLN A 567 47.64 39.55 19.57
N ASN A 568 48.35 40.10 18.57
CA ASN A 568 48.36 41.53 18.26
C ASN A 568 47.23 42.01 17.33
N GLY A 569 46.25 41.15 17.00
CA GLY A 569 45.06 41.50 16.20
C GLY A 569 45.25 41.45 14.68
N TYR A 570 46.33 40.85 14.19
CA TYR A 570 46.59 40.70 12.74
C TYR A 570 46.20 39.30 12.25
N ASN A 571 45.58 39.23 11.06
CA ASN A 571 45.26 37.99 10.34
C ASN A 571 46.51 37.28 9.79
N ILE A 572 46.41 35.96 9.64
CA ILE A 572 47.33 35.18 8.80
C ILE A 572 46.99 35.44 7.31
N PRO A 573 47.98 35.55 6.39
CA PRO A 573 49.38 35.88 6.59
C PRO A 573 49.60 37.36 6.23
N SER A 574 49.43 38.28 7.18
CA SER A 574 49.88 39.66 6.94
C SER A 574 51.40 39.65 6.77
N ALA A 575 51.89 39.93 5.56
CA ALA A 575 53.30 39.87 5.14
C ALA A 575 54.27 40.78 5.93
N ASN A 576 53.79 41.48 6.96
CA ASN A 576 54.52 42.47 7.76
C ASN A 576 54.71 42.08 9.24
N ILE A 577 54.46 40.83 9.64
CA ILE A 577 54.70 40.42 11.03
C ILE A 577 56.20 40.13 11.23
N ASN A 578 56.92 41.16 11.68
CA ASN A 578 58.30 41.06 12.15
C ASN A 578 58.31 41.20 13.68
N THR A 579 57.75 40.21 14.37
CA THR A 579 57.82 40.13 15.84
C THR A 579 58.49 38.82 16.23
N THR A 580 59.34 38.89 17.25
CA THR A 580 60.33 37.87 17.57
C THR A 580 59.70 36.52 17.96
N GLU A 581 58.40 36.44 18.27
CA GLU A 581 57.71 35.25 18.76
C GLU A 581 56.17 35.37 18.62
N PRO A 582 55.56 35.11 17.44
CA PRO A 582 54.11 35.24 17.30
C PRO A 582 53.36 34.06 17.94
N THR A 583 52.39 34.36 18.81
CA THR A 583 51.43 33.39 19.36
C THR A 583 50.14 33.42 18.56
N LEU A 584 49.71 32.26 18.07
CA LEU A 584 48.45 32.06 17.36
C LEU A 584 47.34 31.66 18.34
N ILE A 585 46.15 32.25 18.18
CA ILE A 585 44.99 31.93 19.03
C ILE A 585 43.91 31.23 18.20
N LEU A 586 43.49 30.05 18.68
CA LEU A 586 42.32 29.33 18.19
C LEU A 586 41.15 29.67 19.09
N TRP A 587 40.17 30.41 18.59
CA TRP A 587 39.06 30.93 19.39
C TRP A 587 37.88 29.97 19.38
N PHE A 588 37.21 29.85 20.53
CA PHE A 588 36.10 28.95 20.74
C PHE A 588 34.96 29.62 21.49
N GLU A 589 33.75 29.46 20.97
CA GLU A 589 32.51 30.00 21.55
C GLU A 589 31.56 28.88 22.00
N ASP A 590 30.60 29.23 22.87
CA ASP A 590 29.59 28.27 23.35
C ASP A 590 28.70 27.75 22.22
N ALA A 591 28.48 26.44 22.22
CA ALA A 591 27.53 25.79 21.33
C ALA A 591 26.40 25.15 22.17
N LYS A 592 25.16 25.40 21.76
CA LYS A 592 23.96 24.79 22.38
C LYS A 592 23.48 23.54 21.65
N GLU A 593 23.97 23.35 20.43
CA GLU A 593 23.60 22.29 19.51
C GLU A 593 24.87 21.77 18.83
N ILE A 594 24.81 20.53 18.34
CA ILE A 594 25.86 19.93 17.53
C ILE A 594 25.31 19.72 16.12
N GLU A 595 26.00 20.29 15.14
CA GLU A 595 25.76 20.07 13.72
C GLU A 595 26.49 18.81 13.26
N ALA A 596 25.81 17.97 12.48
CA ALA A 596 26.38 16.77 11.91
C ALA A 596 27.64 17.09 11.08
N GLY A 597 28.62 16.20 11.15
CA GLY A 597 29.89 16.33 10.44
C GLY A 597 30.85 17.37 11.01
N LYS A 598 30.42 18.29 11.87
CA LYS A 598 31.31 19.35 12.40
C LYS A 598 32.00 18.90 13.69
N PRO A 599 33.28 19.27 13.90
CA PRO A 599 33.98 18.96 15.13
C PRO A 599 33.72 19.99 16.24
N TYR A 600 33.67 19.52 17.48
CA TYR A 600 33.44 20.32 18.70
C TYR A 600 34.42 19.92 19.81
N LEU A 601 34.65 20.85 20.74
CA LEU A 601 35.29 20.56 22.02
C LEU A 601 34.24 20.29 23.09
N VAL A 602 34.41 19.21 23.85
CA VAL A 602 33.52 18.83 24.95
C VAL A 602 34.28 18.54 26.24
N LYS A 603 33.78 19.04 27.36
CA LYS A 603 34.42 18.91 28.68
C LYS A 603 33.38 18.80 29.78
N TRP A 604 33.72 18.09 30.85
CA TRP A 604 32.99 18.11 32.11
C TRP A 604 33.89 18.64 33.22
N ASN A 605 33.30 19.24 34.25
CA ASN A 605 34.07 19.72 35.40
C ASN A 605 34.71 18.55 36.17
N GLU A 606 33.94 17.49 36.39
CA GLU A 606 34.38 16.25 37.04
C GLU A 606 33.39 15.10 36.72
N GLY A 607 33.84 13.86 36.86
CA GLY A 607 33.00 12.66 36.76
C GLY A 607 33.81 11.42 36.37
N SER A 608 33.13 10.27 36.33
CA SER A 608 33.70 9.03 35.80
C SER A 608 33.77 9.06 34.28
N ASP A 609 34.92 8.70 33.70
CA ASP A 609 35.08 8.63 32.25
C ASP A 609 33.96 7.83 31.57
N LEU A 610 33.49 8.32 30.43
CA LEU A 610 32.55 7.60 29.57
C LEU A 610 33.36 6.67 28.71
N VAL A 611 33.11 5.37 28.85
CA VAL A 611 33.92 4.33 28.23
C VAL A 611 33.01 3.41 27.43
N ASP A 612 33.36 3.19 26.16
CA ASP A 612 32.88 2.08 25.36
C ASP A 612 34.07 1.23 24.95
N ASN A 613 34.55 0.43 25.90
CA ASN A 613 35.73 -0.44 25.79
C ASN A 613 35.24 -1.88 25.83
N THR A 614 35.41 -2.60 24.72
CA THR A 614 35.24 -4.05 24.48
C THR A 614 34.09 -4.45 23.56
N ALA A 615 34.37 -5.50 22.75
CA ALA A 615 33.42 -6.20 21.89
C ALA A 615 32.20 -6.65 22.70
N ASP A 616 31.02 -6.72 22.07
CA ASP A 616 29.72 -7.00 22.73
C ASP A 616 29.71 -8.27 23.63
N VAL A 617 30.69 -9.19 23.48
CA VAL A 617 31.01 -10.29 24.40
C VAL A 617 32.52 -10.62 24.29
N ASP A 618 33.20 -11.01 25.37
CA ASP A 618 34.45 -11.79 25.23
C ASP A 618 34.07 -13.20 24.75
N PRO A 619 34.45 -13.64 23.54
CA PRO A 619 34.07 -14.95 23.01
C PRO A 619 34.54 -16.13 23.89
N LYS A 620 35.46 -15.89 24.83
CA LYS A 620 36.03 -16.90 25.72
C LYS A 620 35.51 -16.84 27.15
N ASP A 621 34.79 -15.78 27.56
CA ASP A 621 34.33 -15.60 28.94
C ASP A 621 32.80 -15.79 29.03
N LYS A 622 32.36 -16.85 29.72
CA LYS A 622 30.93 -17.23 29.84
C LYS A 622 30.23 -16.56 31.03
N ASP A 623 30.89 -15.63 31.71
CA ASP A 623 30.34 -14.91 32.85
C ASP A 623 29.62 -13.63 32.41
N TYR A 624 28.33 -13.78 32.08
CA TYR A 624 27.42 -12.70 31.69
C TYR A 624 27.20 -11.64 32.79
N SER A 625 27.78 -11.80 33.99
CA SER A 625 27.70 -10.81 35.07
C SER A 625 28.76 -9.70 34.97
N LYS A 626 29.81 -9.88 34.16
CA LYS A 626 30.77 -8.82 33.82
C LYS A 626 30.17 -7.91 32.75
N LYS A 627 29.37 -6.94 33.15
CA LYS A 627 28.81 -5.93 32.24
C LYS A 627 29.93 -5.11 31.58
N ILE A 628 30.00 -5.20 30.26
CA ILE A 628 30.65 -4.21 29.40
C ILE A 628 29.88 -2.89 29.55
N ARG A 629 30.60 -1.77 29.66
CA ARG A 629 29.99 -0.43 29.72
C ARG A 629 29.85 0.10 28.29
N HIS A 630 28.62 0.43 27.89
CA HIS A 630 28.29 1.11 26.65
C HIS A 630 27.74 2.50 26.99
N ASP A 631 28.62 3.36 27.51
CA ASP A 631 28.21 4.68 28.02
C ASP A 631 28.15 5.76 26.91
N LEU A 632 28.45 5.39 25.66
CA LEU A 632 28.56 6.30 24.50
C LEU A 632 27.51 6.02 23.41
N ASP A 633 26.27 5.76 23.83
CA ASP A 633 25.12 5.57 22.96
C ASP A 633 24.31 6.88 22.81
N PHE A 634 24.23 7.39 21.59
CA PHE A 634 23.38 8.51 21.20
C PHE A 634 22.10 7.98 20.60
N THR A 635 21.04 7.92 21.40
CA THR A 635 19.75 7.36 20.98
C THR A 635 18.84 8.42 20.38
N ASN A 636 17.94 8.02 19.48
CA ASN A 636 16.92 8.88 18.91
C ASN A 636 17.50 10.10 18.15
N VAL A 637 18.54 9.86 17.36
CA VAL A 637 19.26 10.87 16.57
C VAL A 637 19.10 10.63 15.07
N LYS A 638 19.22 11.67 14.26
CA LYS A 638 19.19 11.57 12.79
C LYS A 638 20.58 11.74 12.23
N VAL A 639 21.00 10.81 11.39
CA VAL A 639 22.27 10.93 10.66
C VAL A 639 22.05 11.85 9.48
N ALA A 640 22.77 12.96 9.45
CA ALA A 640 22.60 14.00 8.45
C ALA A 640 23.80 14.14 7.52
N GLU A 641 24.99 13.67 7.93
CA GLU A 641 26.23 13.84 7.16
C GLU A 641 26.98 12.53 6.91
N LYS A 642 27.33 12.30 5.63
CA LYS A 642 28.12 11.12 5.19
C LYS A 642 29.61 11.30 5.38
N THR A 643 30.06 12.54 5.30
CA THR A 643 31.48 12.92 5.28
C THR A 643 31.76 13.90 6.41
N PRO A 644 32.92 13.80 7.06
CA PRO A 644 33.27 14.74 8.11
C PRO A 644 33.53 16.12 7.50
N GLY A 645 32.92 17.14 8.08
CA GLY A 645 33.14 18.54 7.74
C GLY A 645 34.18 19.21 8.64
N SER A 646 34.25 20.53 8.53
CA SER A 646 35.21 21.38 9.21
C SER A 646 34.57 22.68 9.70
N TRP A 647 35.18 23.31 10.71
CA TRP A 647 35.06 24.76 10.90
C TRP A 647 36.26 25.43 10.24
N GLU A 648 36.04 26.53 9.52
CA GLU A 648 37.10 27.25 8.78
C GLU A 648 37.04 28.74 9.09
N CYS A 649 38.20 29.34 9.38
CA CYS A 649 38.35 30.77 9.61
C CYS A 649 39.81 31.17 9.39
N ASN A 650 40.06 32.20 8.56
CA ASN A 650 41.40 32.71 8.27
C ASN A 650 42.41 31.60 7.92
N ASP A 651 42.00 30.69 7.02
CA ASP A 651 42.76 29.52 6.55
C ASP A 651 43.10 28.48 7.62
N VAL A 652 42.66 28.68 8.87
CA VAL A 652 42.71 27.68 9.93
C VAL A 652 41.45 26.81 9.85
N THR A 653 41.65 25.50 9.87
CA THR A 653 40.59 24.50 9.81
C THR A 653 40.56 23.68 11.09
N PHE A 654 39.42 23.58 11.76
CA PHE A 654 39.14 22.51 12.72
C PHE A 654 38.42 21.39 11.97
N GLN A 655 39.15 20.34 11.64
CA GLN A 655 38.72 19.25 10.76
C GLN A 655 38.19 18.06 11.55
N GLY A 656 36.97 17.61 11.24
CA GLY A 656 36.37 16.39 11.79
C GLY A 656 36.89 15.12 11.13
N THR A 657 36.60 13.97 11.70
CA THR A 657 36.99 12.64 11.18
C THR A 657 35.86 11.63 11.37
N PHE A 658 35.57 10.81 10.36
CA PHE A 658 34.73 9.60 10.47
C PHE A 658 35.52 8.30 10.25
N SER A 659 36.76 8.42 9.82
CA SER A 659 37.74 7.34 9.70
C SER A 659 39.02 7.75 10.42
N LEU A 660 39.95 6.82 10.64
CA LEU A 660 41.32 7.16 10.98
C LEU A 660 41.87 8.21 9.99
N SER A 661 42.36 9.34 10.49
CA SER A 661 43.11 10.27 9.65
C SER A 661 44.44 9.61 9.28
N ARG A 662 44.70 9.43 7.97
CA ARG A 662 45.93 8.80 7.48
C ARG A 662 47.03 9.81 7.14
N ASP A 663 46.78 11.10 7.42
CA ASP A 663 47.49 12.23 6.80
C ASP A 663 48.29 13.11 7.78
N ILE A 664 48.44 12.70 9.05
CA ILE A 664 49.25 13.43 10.04
C ILE A 664 50.63 12.77 10.14
N LYS A 665 51.60 13.38 9.47
CA LYS A 665 52.98 12.88 9.37
C LYS A 665 53.89 13.46 10.44
N ALA A 666 54.90 12.68 10.81
CA ALA A 666 55.95 13.15 11.70
C ALA A 666 56.57 14.45 11.19
N GLY A 667 56.62 15.49 12.05
CA GLY A 667 57.22 16.78 11.73
C GLY A 667 56.34 17.73 10.92
N ASP A 668 55.12 17.34 10.55
CA ASP A 668 54.16 18.24 9.90
C ASP A 668 53.60 19.24 10.92
N LYS A 669 54.11 20.48 10.86
CA LYS A 669 53.67 21.59 11.71
C LYS A 669 52.40 22.26 11.22
N THR A 670 51.85 21.86 10.09
CA THR A 670 50.56 22.39 9.62
C THR A 670 49.40 21.65 10.28
N LYS A 671 49.62 20.50 10.92
CA LYS A 671 48.55 19.72 11.56
C LYS A 671 48.78 19.56 13.05
N MET A 672 47.80 19.96 13.86
CA MET A 672 47.84 19.83 15.32
C MET A 672 46.69 18.96 15.83
N PHE A 673 46.92 18.26 16.94
CA PHE A 673 45.89 17.49 17.63
C PHE A 673 45.87 17.82 19.12
N LEU A 674 44.70 17.64 19.73
CA LEU A 674 44.52 17.84 21.16
C LEU A 674 45.07 16.65 21.94
N GLY A 675 46.04 16.91 22.81
CA GLY A 675 46.61 15.94 23.73
C GLY A 675 46.26 16.23 25.18
N LYS A 676 47.00 15.58 26.10
CA LYS A 676 46.77 15.69 27.54
C LYS A 676 46.89 17.13 28.04
N SER A 677 46.14 17.43 29.10
CA SER A 677 46.17 18.73 29.81
C SER A 677 45.84 19.92 28.90
N ASN A 678 44.91 19.76 27.97
CA ASN A 678 44.43 20.81 27.05
C ASN A 678 45.53 21.44 26.19
N LYS A 679 46.57 20.68 25.83
CA LYS A 679 47.66 21.16 24.98
C LYS A 679 47.50 20.66 23.55
N LEU A 680 47.82 21.52 22.60
CA LEU A 680 47.91 21.18 21.18
C LEU A 680 49.32 20.70 20.87
N TYR A 681 49.42 19.60 20.12
CA TYR A 681 50.70 18.98 19.74
C TYR A 681 50.78 18.84 18.23
N TYR A 682 51.99 18.99 17.70
CA TYR A 682 52.36 18.47 16.39
C TYR A 682 52.84 17.03 16.53
N ALA A 683 52.70 16.23 15.48
CA ALA A 683 53.07 14.84 15.52
C ALA A 683 54.60 14.68 15.48
N SER A 684 55.20 14.06 16.51
CA SER A 684 56.63 13.72 16.53
C SER A 684 56.94 12.41 15.78
N GLU A 685 55.92 11.61 15.54
CA GLU A 685 55.91 10.38 14.77
C GLU A 685 54.64 10.36 13.92
N ASP A 686 54.54 9.45 12.94
CA ASP A 686 53.30 9.30 12.18
C ASP A 686 52.19 8.84 13.14
N ILE A 687 51.14 9.66 13.29
CA ILE A 687 50.01 9.35 14.15
C ILE A 687 48.71 9.35 13.34
N ASN A 688 47.71 8.66 13.86
CA ASN A 688 46.35 8.74 13.34
C ASN A 688 45.46 9.38 14.41
N VAL A 689 44.64 10.34 14.01
CA VAL A 689 43.50 10.76 14.81
C VAL A 689 42.37 9.81 14.48
N GLY A 690 41.92 9.05 15.47
CA GLY A 690 40.84 8.08 15.28
C GLY A 690 39.50 8.73 14.95
N ALA A 691 38.56 7.96 14.40
CA ALA A 691 37.25 8.42 13.98
C ALA A 691 36.42 9.09 15.10
N CYS A 692 35.44 9.89 14.67
CA CYS A 692 34.55 10.71 15.49
C CYS A 692 35.27 11.71 16.40
N ARG A 693 36.41 12.24 15.92
CA ARG A 693 37.27 13.23 16.59
C ARG A 693 37.55 14.42 15.67
N GLY A 694 38.28 15.40 16.18
CA GLY A 694 38.75 16.53 15.39
C GLY A 694 40.24 16.80 15.57
N TYR A 695 40.84 17.47 14.60
CA TYR A 695 42.22 17.97 14.61
C TYR A 695 42.28 19.30 13.86
N PHE A 696 43.37 20.05 14.02
CA PHE A 696 43.52 21.38 13.45
C PHE A 696 44.49 21.35 12.28
N ILE A 697 44.15 22.08 11.22
CA ILE A 697 45.02 22.36 10.09
C ILE A 697 45.28 23.87 10.10
N LEU A 698 46.54 24.22 10.02
CA LEU A 698 47.05 25.59 10.02
C LEU A 698 47.65 25.86 8.63
N PRO A 699 47.52 27.08 8.10
CA PRO A 699 48.27 27.47 6.91
C PRO A 699 49.78 27.51 7.22
N ASP A 700 50.61 27.39 6.20
CA ASP A 700 52.07 27.28 6.32
C ASP A 700 52.69 28.43 7.13
N GLU A 701 52.15 29.65 7.02
CA GLU A 701 52.60 30.81 7.77
C GLU A 701 52.23 30.74 9.25
N ALA A 702 51.07 30.18 9.59
CA ALA A 702 50.63 29.98 10.96
C ALA A 702 51.42 28.86 11.66
N SER A 703 51.89 27.86 10.91
CA SER A 703 52.75 26.79 11.42
C SER A 703 54.10 27.29 11.99
N LYS A 704 54.48 28.54 11.67
CA LYS A 704 55.69 29.22 12.16
C LYS A 704 55.48 29.92 13.49
N ALA A 705 54.25 29.94 14.03
CA ALA A 705 53.97 30.50 15.35
C ALA A 705 54.82 29.80 16.43
N ARG A 706 55.34 30.58 17.38
CA ARG A 706 56.11 30.02 18.51
C ARG A 706 55.21 29.17 19.41
N GLU A 707 53.96 29.60 19.57
CA GLU A 707 52.97 28.97 20.42
C GLU A 707 51.59 29.07 19.78
N VAL A 708 50.78 28.02 19.93
CA VAL A 708 49.38 27.99 19.53
C VAL A 708 48.55 27.71 20.78
N ILE A 709 47.59 28.58 21.09
CA ILE A 709 46.77 28.49 22.30
C ILE A 709 45.28 28.45 21.96
N MET A 710 44.48 27.78 22.80
CA MET A 710 43.02 27.79 22.70
C MET A 710 42.45 28.92 23.56
N GLY A 711 41.69 29.84 22.96
CA GLY A 711 41.00 30.95 23.62
C GLY A 711 39.51 30.64 23.84
N PHE A 712 39.02 30.86 25.05
CA PHE A 712 37.64 30.53 25.46
C PHE A 712 36.82 31.73 25.97
N ASP A 713 37.46 32.90 26.18
CA ASP A 713 36.86 34.17 26.62
C ASP A 713 37.61 35.35 25.97
N GLU A 714 36.94 36.47 25.65
CA GLU A 714 37.55 37.70 25.06
C GLU A 714 38.78 38.24 25.82
N GLY A 715 39.02 37.77 27.04
CA GLY A 715 40.24 38.01 27.80
C GLY A 715 41.06 36.74 27.96
N VAL A 716 41.84 36.34 26.95
CA VAL A 716 42.98 35.43 27.16
C VAL A 716 43.92 36.11 28.16
N LYS A 717 43.79 35.75 29.44
CA LYS A 717 44.73 36.16 30.48
C LYS A 717 46.01 35.39 30.24
N THR A 718 46.88 35.97 29.43
CA THR A 718 48.22 35.46 29.20
C THR A 718 48.95 35.32 30.54
N SER A 719 49.58 34.17 30.69
CA SER A 719 50.58 33.96 31.73
C SER A 719 51.68 35.02 31.57
N ILE A 720 52.26 35.45 32.70
CA ILE A 720 53.35 36.43 32.76
C ILE A 720 54.50 35.98 31.83
N VAL A 721 54.75 36.75 30.76
CA VAL A 721 55.92 36.56 29.88
C VAL A 721 57.17 36.82 30.73
N THR A 722 57.94 35.77 31.01
CA THR A 722 59.24 35.92 31.68
C THR A 722 60.24 36.42 30.65
N LEU A 723 60.41 37.74 30.55
CA LEU A 723 61.49 38.33 29.76
C LEU A 723 62.83 37.99 30.44
N LYS A 724 63.63 37.10 29.83
CA LYS A 724 65.05 37.00 30.16
C LYS A 724 65.74 38.25 29.62
N VAL A 725 65.99 39.23 30.48
CA VAL A 725 66.88 40.36 30.12
C VAL A 725 68.29 39.80 30.03
N ASN A 726 68.89 39.91 28.84
CA ASN A 726 70.28 39.56 28.63
C ASN A 726 71.16 40.63 29.29
N PRO A 727 71.98 40.31 30.31
CA PRO A 727 72.75 41.31 31.06
C PRO A 727 73.78 42.07 30.20
N GLU A 728 74.12 41.56 29.02
CA GLU A 728 75.23 42.04 28.19
C GLU A 728 74.87 43.16 27.20
N LYS A 729 73.60 43.59 27.16
CA LYS A 729 73.19 44.80 26.42
C LYS A 729 72.48 45.77 27.35
N GLN A 730 73.25 46.53 28.11
CA GLN A 730 72.77 47.77 28.72
C GLN A 730 72.59 48.79 27.60
N ASP A 731 71.37 48.87 27.05
CA ASP A 731 70.93 50.14 26.46
C ASP A 731 70.77 51.15 27.63
N ASP A 732 71.23 52.38 27.42
CA ASP A 732 71.41 53.52 28.34
C ASP A 732 70.14 54.02 29.09
N GLY A 733 69.12 53.17 29.23
CA GLY A 733 67.83 53.48 29.82
C GLY A 733 67.87 53.57 31.35
N ALA A 734 67.26 54.62 31.89
CA ALA A 734 67.06 54.75 33.33
C ALA A 734 66.21 53.58 33.88
N ILE A 735 66.73 52.94 34.93
CA ILE A 735 66.05 51.87 35.68
C ILE A 735 65.29 52.52 36.83
N TYR A 736 64.08 52.08 37.13
CA TYR A 736 63.30 52.56 38.28
C TYR A 736 62.77 51.41 39.13
N ASN A 737 62.53 51.66 40.42
CA ASN A 737 61.72 50.75 41.24
C ASN A 737 60.22 51.04 41.07
N LEU A 738 59.37 50.26 41.75
CA LEU A 738 57.90 50.44 41.70
C LEU A 738 57.43 51.80 42.28
N ASN A 739 58.26 52.47 43.06
CA ASN A 739 57.98 53.80 43.61
C ASN A 739 58.44 54.93 42.67
N GLY A 740 58.91 54.61 41.46
CA GLY A 740 59.40 55.60 40.50
C GLY A 740 60.77 56.20 40.85
N GLN A 741 61.51 55.60 41.79
CA GLN A 741 62.87 56.04 42.12
C GLN A 741 63.86 55.42 41.15
N ARG A 742 64.75 56.24 40.60
CA ARG A 742 65.81 55.77 39.68
C ARG A 742 66.80 54.89 40.45
N LEU A 743 67.16 53.74 39.89
CA LEU A 743 68.14 52.79 40.40
C LEU A 743 69.40 52.83 39.55
N ASN A 744 70.56 52.67 40.20
CA ASN A 744 71.86 52.60 39.51
C ASN A 744 72.16 51.21 38.92
N ALA A 745 71.45 50.19 39.38
CA ALA A 745 71.50 48.82 38.87
C ALA A 745 70.16 48.12 39.18
N PRO A 746 69.77 47.07 38.43
CA PRO A 746 68.59 46.28 38.75
C PRO A 746 68.70 45.64 40.13
N GLN A 747 67.61 45.67 40.90
CA GLN A 747 67.53 45.02 42.22
C GLN A 747 66.71 43.73 42.14
N LYS A 748 66.92 42.78 43.06
CA LYS A 748 66.07 41.58 43.17
C LYS A 748 64.62 41.99 43.43
N GLY A 749 63.69 41.48 42.65
CA GLY A 749 62.28 41.89 42.62
C GLY A 749 61.88 42.58 41.30
N ILE A 750 60.78 43.33 41.33
CA ILE A 750 60.24 44.00 40.13
C ILE A 750 60.94 45.35 39.92
N ASN A 751 61.52 45.54 38.74
CA ASN A 751 62.12 46.79 38.27
C ASN A 751 61.34 47.30 37.06
N ILE A 752 61.42 48.61 36.79
CA ILE A 752 60.94 49.23 35.57
C ILE A 752 62.16 49.59 34.73
N ILE A 753 62.35 48.93 33.60
CA ILE A 753 63.47 49.15 32.68
C ILE A 753 62.87 49.51 31.31
N ASN A 754 63.21 50.68 30.76
CA ASN A 754 62.63 51.19 29.50
C ASN A 754 61.09 51.16 29.48
N GLY A 755 60.47 51.56 30.61
CA GLY A 755 59.01 51.60 30.76
C GLY A 755 58.32 50.24 30.95
N LYS A 756 59.08 49.13 31.00
CA LYS A 756 58.54 47.76 31.16
C LYS A 756 58.83 47.21 32.55
N LYS A 757 57.84 46.53 33.16
CA LYS A 757 58.03 45.79 34.42
C LYS A 757 58.81 44.50 34.15
N VAL A 758 59.94 44.34 34.81
CA VAL A 758 60.86 43.20 34.69
C VAL A 758 61.10 42.61 36.08
N MET A 759 60.93 41.30 36.23
CA MET A 759 61.26 40.59 37.47
C MET A 759 62.69 40.05 37.42
N ILE A 760 63.54 40.54 38.32
CA ILE A 760 64.92 40.05 38.54
C ILE A 760 64.86 39.09 39.74
N LYS A 761 65.30 37.83 39.56
CA LYS A 761 65.24 36.78 40.61
C LYS A 761 66.48 36.74 41.50
#